data_AF-A0A8T1X1E0-F1
#
_entry.id   AF-A0A8T1X1E0-F1
#
_cell.length_a   1.000
_cell.length_b   1.000
_cell.length_c   1.000
_cell.angle_alpha   90.00
_cell.angle_beta   90.00
_cell.angle_gamma   90.00
#
_symmetry.space_group_name_H-M   'P 1'
#
loop_
_entity.id
_entity.type
_entity.pdbx_description
1 polymer ?
#
loop_
_entity_poly.entity_id
_entity_poly.type
_entity_poly.pdbx_seq_one_letter_code
_entity_poly.pdbx_strand_id
1 'polypeptide(L)'
;MVWQCTACKFSDNESGQDACVACGSKRPEGEEDEPEEEAAGNREDRDDVGIVVIELPGEEKLGVKLIPPVDGVVGHGLAIESINNPLLEDKVQAGDLIVAIGGQDLDGMGFSSAIDLIRKLPRPLGISFEIDALRRQKVAWEKFQASKGNELDTKLSTYTVVFDDGPIGLNLEEGVHHGIDGAIVRALKGQAKSSGMITVGDILYKVNETNVLCMPYMEVMNALRNAPAPKKVQFVPKEKLVDVQRMNFQYSEAFRLHEPTSLASQKLMIPRTVKDKYDRDNWSIAQLILDNKQKAYVEEQEHGRLKELEQLKTQAQMAADEATHYASRAEEEARMKLDQARQKAEAAMIAAQEEQREGKAAVEKAMAAAAEAKEEAERQLAEARRSQEDAQKLIEANRRVQAADDQLRRTGGDKQLEIALEQLCAGMGEAESLCFHVLERLRKDQNAQPFTAIQNRFRTVLEMNGGKSMVVRLVSATSVANALADLHREIDEVAVNEPNGMWKERWETDRTVMKQKLFDRGFSHMVNDLHEAGAQAEALTLLIHEIKRNKASYSEKELEFLRAVRNYVVSFSALAVPAEEKWLIARHDIQLNDDSFCRGSFGKIYRGKYMNADVVIKCIEIQSDNDRSDFLREVRIWHEVSRHPNITPFFGACHVGLPCFMACKYITDGSLPEYLRSQTEEGCSKVWRALLGVIHGLQFLHSKDIVHGDLKGNNILVEGDTAMLTDFGMSFYRSEERPRFDNVGAIRWRAPEFLTEGPSFEADIYSLGMCIVEATTGNPPWGLLPDVAVAWHLKNGKFLTPPRCMSDNEWALVCGMCELDPAKRISLTDVEKIVTEFAELEEDNERGAWA
;
A
#
# COMPACT_ATOMS: atom_id res chain seq x y z
N MET A 1 53.65 12.63 24.96
CA MET A 1 53.94 13.29 26.24
C MET A 1 52.62 13.54 26.94
N VAL A 2 52.36 13.19 28.19
CA VAL A 2 53.09 12.54 29.31
C VAL A 2 51.96 12.24 30.35
N TRP A 3 51.81 11.00 30.87
CA TRP A 3 52.41 10.51 32.15
C TRP A 3 51.77 11.21 33.38
N GLN A 4 51.57 10.68 34.58
CA GLN A 4 51.60 9.38 35.23
C GLN A 4 51.03 9.64 36.63
N CYS A 5 50.73 8.56 37.32
CA CYS A 5 50.80 8.41 38.75
C CYS A 5 51.85 9.26 39.48
N THR A 6 51.44 10.05 40.49
CA THR A 6 52.35 10.64 41.48
C THR A 6 52.06 10.17 42.91
N ALA A 7 51.29 9.07 43.09
CA ALA A 7 51.15 8.29 44.33
C ALA A 7 50.30 7.00 44.11
N CYS A 8 49.20 7.08 43.35
CA CYS A 8 48.65 6.05 42.45
C CYS A 8 47.69 6.80 41.48
N LYS A 9 48.06 6.87 40.21
CA LYS A 9 47.30 7.52 39.12
C LYS A 9 47.57 6.67 37.88
N PHE A 10 46.71 5.70 37.66
CA PHE A 10 46.59 5.02 36.37
C PHE A 10 46.58 6.07 35.23
N SER A 11 47.16 5.76 34.06
CA SER A 11 47.00 6.58 32.86
C SER A 11 46.78 5.73 31.61
N ASP A 12 45.63 5.99 30.97
CA ASP A 12 45.01 5.68 29.68
C ASP A 12 45.27 4.38 28.90
N ASN A 13 46.04 3.40 29.41
CA ASN A 13 46.33 2.19 28.62
C ASN A 13 46.16 0.87 29.40
N GLU A 14 45.53 0.88 30.57
CA GLU A 14 45.42 -0.31 31.42
C GLU A 14 43.98 -0.85 31.48
N SER A 15 43.51 -1.44 30.39
CA SER A 15 42.41 -2.42 30.43
C SER A 15 42.99 -3.80 30.76
N GLY A 16 42.78 -4.29 31.99
CA GLY A 16 43.06 -5.68 32.37
C GLY A 16 44.31 -5.97 33.24
N GLN A 17 44.78 -5.02 34.07
CA GLN A 17 45.85 -5.27 35.05
C GLN A 17 45.39 -5.01 36.51
N ASP A 18 45.80 -5.86 37.45
CA ASP A 18 45.33 -5.85 38.85
C ASP A 18 46.15 -4.95 39.79
N ALA A 19 47.20 -4.28 39.30
CA ALA A 19 48.01 -3.34 40.06
C ALA A 19 48.65 -2.28 39.15
N CYS A 20 48.81 -1.05 39.67
CA CYS A 20 49.46 0.06 38.95
C CYS A 20 50.96 -0.24 38.72
N VAL A 21 51.42 -0.22 37.47
CA VAL A 21 52.83 -0.51 37.13
C VAL A 21 53.80 0.51 37.74
N ALA A 22 53.36 1.75 37.98
CA ALA A 22 54.23 2.83 38.45
C ALA A 22 54.48 2.85 39.98
N CYS A 23 53.52 2.42 40.80
CA CYS A 23 53.63 2.48 42.27
C CYS A 23 53.38 1.14 42.99
N GLY A 24 53.03 0.08 42.26
CA GLY A 24 52.83 -1.27 42.81
C GLY A 24 51.59 -1.44 43.68
N SER A 25 50.74 -0.41 43.78
CA SER A 25 49.47 -0.49 44.51
C SER A 25 48.52 -1.46 43.80
N LYS A 26 48.15 -2.53 44.50
CA LYS A 26 47.12 -3.49 44.05
C LYS A 26 45.74 -2.86 44.09
N ARG A 27 44.86 -3.28 43.19
CA ARG A 27 43.43 -2.94 43.20
C ARG A 27 42.81 -3.49 44.50
N PRO A 28 41.97 -2.73 45.22
CA PRO A 28 41.35 -3.26 46.45
C PRO A 28 40.43 -4.44 46.11
N GLU A 29 40.65 -5.60 46.74
CA GLU A 29 39.87 -6.85 46.61
C GLU A 29 38.90 -7.05 47.81
N GLY A 30 37.69 -7.59 47.55
CA GLY A 30 36.76 -8.21 48.53
C GLY A 30 35.71 -7.26 49.16
N GLU A 31 34.44 -7.62 49.44
CA GLU A 31 33.75 -8.91 49.73
C GLU A 31 32.23 -8.70 49.39
N GLU A 32 31.48 -9.51 48.61
CA GLU A 32 30.96 -10.91 48.69
C GLU A 32 29.86 -11.19 49.75
N ASP A 33 28.61 -11.46 49.30
CA ASP A 33 27.77 -12.68 49.56
C ASP A 33 26.22 -12.48 49.41
N GLU A 34 25.57 -13.39 48.66
CA GLU A 34 24.12 -13.53 48.37
C GLU A 34 23.33 -14.31 49.47
N PRO A 35 21.96 -14.34 49.49
CA PRO A 35 21.20 -15.40 48.78
C PRO A 35 19.79 -15.05 48.20
N GLU A 36 19.41 -15.83 47.17
CA GLU A 36 18.09 -16.40 46.71
C GLU A 36 16.77 -15.82 47.30
N GLU A 37 15.65 -15.59 46.60
CA GLU A 37 15.01 -16.30 45.47
C GLU A 37 13.81 -15.48 44.89
N GLU A 38 13.49 -15.74 43.61
CA GLU A 38 12.22 -15.52 42.87
C GLU A 38 11.85 -14.17 42.18
N ALA A 39 11.50 -14.35 40.89
CA ALA A 39 10.65 -13.56 39.98
C ALA A 39 11.31 -12.56 38.99
N ALA A 40 11.89 -13.16 37.94
CA ALA A 40 11.57 -12.94 36.52
C ALA A 40 11.63 -11.52 35.90
N GLY A 41 12.53 -11.39 34.92
CA GLY A 41 12.17 -10.82 33.61
C GLY A 41 12.75 -9.45 33.23
N ASN A 42 13.94 -9.48 32.63
CA ASN A 42 14.49 -8.57 31.61
C ASN A 42 14.34 -7.04 31.80
N ARG A 43 15.41 -6.44 32.33
CA ARG A 43 15.81 -5.03 32.11
C ARG A 43 17.10 -5.02 31.28
N GLU A 44 17.05 -4.40 30.11
CA GLU A 44 18.14 -3.86 29.25
C GLU A 44 17.34 -3.32 28.02
N ASP A 45 17.20 -2.03 27.67
CA ASP A 45 18.02 -0.83 27.81
C ASP A 45 17.18 0.38 28.29
N ARG A 46 17.62 1.11 29.34
CA ARG A 46 17.12 2.44 29.71
C ARG A 46 18.24 3.27 30.35
N ASP A 47 19.23 3.67 29.57
CA ASP A 47 20.37 4.46 30.06
C ASP A 47 20.25 5.98 29.85
N ASP A 48 19.04 6.51 29.61
CA ASP A 48 18.86 7.97 29.36
C ASP A 48 17.68 8.60 30.15
N VAL A 49 17.34 8.06 31.33
CA VAL A 49 16.32 8.63 32.23
C VAL A 49 16.99 9.23 33.47
N GLY A 50 16.92 10.57 33.63
CA GLY A 50 17.53 11.30 34.74
C GLY A 50 16.51 11.99 35.64
N ILE A 51 16.69 11.94 36.96
CA ILE A 51 15.85 12.70 37.92
C ILE A 51 16.52 14.03 38.28
N VAL A 52 15.79 15.13 38.10
CA VAL A 52 16.21 16.48 38.51
C VAL A 52 15.26 17.03 39.55
N VAL A 53 15.79 17.43 40.71
CA VAL A 53 14.99 18.06 41.78
C VAL A 53 15.16 19.57 41.73
N ILE A 54 14.06 20.30 41.65
CA ILE A 54 14.04 21.77 41.61
C ILE A 54 13.23 22.30 42.78
N GLU A 55 13.83 23.20 43.56
CA GLU A 55 13.15 23.88 44.67
C GLU A 55 12.45 25.14 44.16
N LEU A 56 11.14 25.23 44.41
CA LEU A 56 10.39 26.46 44.19
C LEU A 56 10.39 27.36 45.42
N PRO A 57 10.96 28.57 45.34
CA PRO A 57 10.97 29.53 46.44
C PRO A 57 9.57 30.09 46.77
N GLY A 58 9.46 30.85 47.87
CA GLY A 58 8.19 31.41 48.36
C GLY A 58 7.51 32.35 47.36
N GLU A 59 6.18 32.28 47.27
CA GLU A 59 5.27 33.01 46.36
C GLU A 59 5.36 32.65 44.85
N GLU A 60 6.33 31.83 44.42
CA GLU A 60 6.45 31.41 43.02
C GLU A 60 5.48 30.28 42.64
N LYS A 61 4.72 30.50 41.56
CA LYS A 61 3.83 29.48 40.98
C LYS A 61 4.65 28.45 40.22
N LEU A 62 4.20 27.20 40.19
CA LEU A 62 4.88 26.14 39.44
C LEU A 62 5.04 26.50 37.96
N GLY A 63 4.01 27.11 37.37
CA GLY A 63 4.06 27.63 36.00
C GLY A 63 4.26 26.54 34.94
N VAL A 64 3.79 25.31 35.20
CA VAL A 64 3.72 24.25 34.18
C VAL A 64 2.27 23.89 33.90
N LYS A 65 1.96 23.57 32.65
CA LYS A 65 0.68 22.98 32.26
C LYS A 65 0.86 21.46 32.26
N LEU A 66 0.03 20.77 33.04
CA LEU A 66 0.10 19.31 33.21
C LEU A 66 -1.00 18.63 32.43
N ILE A 67 -0.70 17.47 31.85
CA ILE A 67 -1.68 16.61 31.21
C ILE A 67 -2.42 15.84 32.31
N PRO A 68 -3.76 15.96 32.43
CA PRO A 68 -4.52 15.18 33.39
C PRO A 68 -4.49 13.69 33.03
N PRO A 69 -4.35 12.78 34.00
CA PRO A 69 -4.49 11.35 33.74
C PRO A 69 -5.93 11.00 33.36
N VAL A 70 -6.10 10.09 32.40
CA VAL A 70 -7.39 9.71 31.79
C VAL A 70 -8.40 9.20 32.82
N ASP A 71 -7.94 8.38 33.78
CA ASP A 71 -8.78 7.81 34.83
C ASP A 71 -8.78 8.64 36.14
N GLY A 72 -8.21 9.84 36.10
CA GLY A 72 -8.09 10.74 37.25
C GLY A 72 -7.03 10.33 38.29
N VAL A 73 -6.36 9.19 38.11
CA VAL A 73 -5.27 8.68 38.94
C VAL A 73 -3.96 8.72 38.17
N VAL A 74 -2.90 9.22 38.79
CA VAL A 74 -1.57 9.31 38.21
C VAL A 74 -1.00 7.91 38.06
N GLY A 75 -0.77 7.47 36.83
CA GLY A 75 -0.18 6.15 36.55
C GLY A 75 1.31 6.13 36.89
N HIS A 76 2.09 6.91 36.14
CA HIS A 76 3.50 7.16 36.41
C HIS A 76 3.81 8.62 36.10
N GLY A 77 4.02 9.44 37.14
CA GLY A 77 4.26 10.87 37.08
C GLY A 77 3.21 11.73 36.35
N LEU A 78 3.32 13.05 36.48
CA LEU A 78 2.47 14.02 35.77
C LEU A 78 3.21 14.63 34.59
N ALA A 79 2.72 14.38 33.39
CA ALA A 79 3.37 14.84 32.17
C ALA A 79 3.23 16.36 31.96
N ILE A 80 4.34 16.98 31.57
CA ILE A 80 4.43 18.42 31.29
C ILE A 80 4.07 18.67 29.83
N GLU A 81 3.04 19.47 29.59
CA GLU A 81 2.60 19.88 28.26
C GLU A 81 3.33 21.14 27.77
N SER A 82 3.51 22.11 28.68
CA SER A 82 4.21 23.38 28.43
C SER A 82 4.72 24.00 29.73
N ILE A 83 5.79 24.78 29.64
CA ILE A 83 6.40 25.48 30.77
C ILE A 83 6.27 26.98 30.54
N ASN A 84 5.93 27.68 31.60
CA ASN A 84 5.79 29.13 31.70
C ASN A 84 6.31 29.55 33.08
N ASN A 85 7.52 29.10 33.40
CA ASN A 85 8.27 29.47 34.59
C ASN A 85 9.76 29.54 34.23
N PRO A 86 10.39 30.74 34.29
CA PRO A 86 11.81 30.91 33.99
C PRO A 86 12.75 30.04 34.84
N LEU A 87 12.34 29.63 36.06
CA LEU A 87 13.13 28.72 36.90
C LEU A 87 13.24 27.29 36.34
N LEU A 88 12.33 26.93 35.43
CA LEU A 88 12.17 25.61 34.85
C LEU A 88 12.57 25.53 33.37
N GLU A 89 12.59 26.66 32.66
CA GLU A 89 12.71 26.76 31.19
C GLU A 89 14.00 26.12 30.63
N ASP A 90 15.12 26.19 31.37
CA ASP A 90 16.41 25.60 30.97
C ASP A 90 16.68 24.21 31.59
N LYS A 91 15.76 23.71 32.43
CA LYS A 91 15.98 22.49 33.24
C LYS A 91 15.03 21.36 32.89
N VAL A 92 13.81 21.68 32.49
CA VAL A 92 12.76 20.73 32.13
C VAL A 92 12.09 21.16 30.82
N GLN A 93 11.46 20.24 30.11
CA GLN A 93 10.81 20.46 28.82
C GLN A 93 9.46 19.75 28.74
N ALA A 94 8.69 20.07 27.69
CA ALA A 94 7.46 19.34 27.41
C ALA A 94 7.77 17.86 27.12
N GLY A 95 7.06 16.95 27.77
CA GLY A 95 7.31 15.51 27.76
C GLY A 95 8.01 14.96 29.00
N ASP A 96 8.65 15.79 29.81
CA ASP A 96 9.16 15.38 31.13
C ASP A 96 8.01 15.14 32.10
N LEU A 97 8.25 14.34 33.14
CA LEU A 97 7.25 14.03 34.17
C LEU A 97 7.60 14.67 35.51
N ILE A 98 6.59 15.09 36.26
CA ILE A 98 6.73 15.31 37.70
C ILE A 98 6.46 13.98 38.39
N VAL A 99 7.45 13.42 39.05
CA VAL A 99 7.32 12.13 39.74
C VAL A 99 7.15 12.28 41.25
N ALA A 100 7.60 13.40 41.82
CA ALA A 100 7.38 13.68 43.24
C ALA A 100 7.22 15.16 43.56
N ILE A 101 6.39 15.48 44.55
CA ILE A 101 6.15 16.85 45.04
C ILE A 101 6.35 16.87 46.56
N GLY A 102 7.32 17.67 47.02
CA GLY A 102 7.76 17.72 48.42
C GLY A 102 8.23 16.37 48.97
N GLY A 103 8.83 15.54 48.10
CA GLY A 103 9.28 14.20 48.45
C GLY A 103 8.19 13.12 48.49
N GLN A 104 6.94 13.47 48.16
CA GLN A 104 5.86 12.48 48.01
C GLN A 104 5.77 12.02 46.56
N ASP A 105 5.84 10.71 46.35
CA ASP A 105 5.62 10.07 45.06
C ASP A 105 4.18 10.33 44.58
N LEU A 106 4.04 10.63 43.29
CA LEU A 106 2.76 10.90 42.68
C LEU A 106 2.09 9.65 42.11
N ASP A 107 2.81 8.55 41.94
CA ASP A 107 2.28 7.33 41.35
C ASP A 107 1.15 6.74 42.21
N GLY A 108 0.03 6.41 41.56
CA GLY A 108 -1.21 5.97 42.22
C GLY A 108 -2.00 7.08 42.92
N MET A 109 -1.55 8.34 42.91
CA MET A 109 -2.25 9.46 43.53
C MET A 109 -3.37 10.01 42.64
N GLY A 110 -4.49 10.45 43.23
CA GLY A 110 -5.51 11.19 42.49
C GLY A 110 -4.99 12.55 42.00
N PHE A 111 -5.32 12.94 40.76
CA PHE A 111 -4.82 14.18 40.13
C PHE A 111 -5.07 15.42 41.00
N SER A 112 -6.28 15.56 41.56
CA SER A 112 -6.62 16.66 42.47
C SER A 112 -5.77 16.67 43.74
N SER A 113 -5.42 15.49 44.28
CA SER A 113 -4.55 15.36 45.45
C SER A 113 -3.12 15.76 45.13
N ALA A 114 -2.61 15.38 43.96
CA ALA A 114 -1.28 15.77 43.49
C ALA A 114 -1.17 17.31 43.28
N ILE A 115 -2.21 17.93 42.72
CA ILE A 115 -2.27 19.40 42.59
C ILE A 115 -2.38 20.09 43.96
N ASP A 116 -3.10 19.49 44.90
CA ASP A 116 -3.22 20.00 46.26
C ASP A 116 -1.88 19.98 47.02
N LEU A 117 -0.98 19.04 46.74
CA LEU A 117 0.38 19.05 47.31
C LEU A 117 1.15 20.32 46.95
N ILE A 118 1.04 20.79 45.70
CA ILE A 118 1.69 22.04 45.23
C ILE A 118 1.18 23.26 46.01
N ARG A 119 -0.09 23.23 46.42
CA ARG A 119 -0.78 24.33 47.08
C ARG A 119 -0.61 24.32 48.60
N LYS A 120 -0.55 23.14 49.21
CA LYS A 120 -0.62 22.96 50.68
C LYS A 120 0.73 22.75 51.34
N LEU A 121 1.74 22.27 50.62
CA LEU A 121 3.06 22.01 51.20
C LEU A 121 3.85 23.31 51.46
N PRO A 122 4.64 23.35 52.54
CA PRO A 122 5.42 24.52 52.90
C PRO A 122 6.50 24.82 51.84
N ARG A 123 6.80 26.10 51.64
CA ARG A 123 7.83 26.59 50.71
C ARG A 123 9.16 26.81 51.47
N PRO A 124 10.33 26.55 50.86
CA PRO A 124 10.55 26.14 49.47
C PRO A 124 10.11 24.69 49.21
N LEU A 125 9.47 24.48 48.05
CA LEU A 125 8.88 23.20 47.68
C LEU A 125 9.77 22.48 46.66
N GLY A 126 10.38 21.37 47.06
CA GLY A 126 11.14 20.51 46.13
C GLY A 126 10.22 19.71 45.22
N ILE A 127 10.48 19.73 43.91
CA ILE A 127 9.74 18.96 42.92
C ILE A 127 10.72 18.15 42.09
N SER A 128 10.49 16.85 42.03
CA SER A 128 11.32 15.90 41.29
C SER A 128 10.74 15.70 39.89
N PHE A 129 11.58 15.94 38.90
CA PHE A 129 11.26 15.79 37.49
C PHE A 129 12.03 14.61 36.92
N GLU A 130 11.34 13.74 36.20
CA GLU A 130 11.95 12.69 35.40
C GLU A 130 12.12 13.19 33.96
N ILE A 131 13.38 13.27 33.54
CA ILE A 131 13.81 13.72 32.23
C ILE A 131 14.12 12.51 31.37
N ASP A 132 13.50 12.46 30.20
CA ASP A 132 13.67 11.36 29.25
C ASP A 132 13.72 11.93 27.82
N ALA A 133 14.86 11.73 27.16
CA ALA A 133 15.13 12.26 25.82
C ALA A 133 14.19 11.69 24.75
N LEU A 134 13.79 10.41 24.88
CA LEU A 134 12.85 9.76 23.97
C LEU A 134 11.44 10.34 24.14
N ARG A 135 11.00 10.61 25.38
CA ARG A 135 9.71 11.29 25.63
C ARG A 135 9.69 12.72 25.10
N ARG A 136 10.78 13.48 25.28
CA ARG A 136 10.92 14.81 24.68
C ARG A 136 10.85 14.76 23.15
N GLN A 137 11.55 13.81 22.52
CA GLN A 137 11.49 13.62 21.06
C GLN A 137 10.11 13.20 20.58
N LYS A 138 9.43 12.32 21.32
CA LYS A 138 8.06 11.89 21.00
C LYS A 138 7.08 13.05 21.08
N VAL A 139 7.13 13.88 22.12
CA VAL A 139 6.27 15.07 22.24
C VAL A 139 6.63 16.13 21.20
N ALA A 140 7.91 16.29 20.85
CA ALA A 140 8.33 17.16 19.76
C ALA A 140 7.82 16.65 18.40
N TRP A 141 7.84 15.34 18.18
CA TRP A 141 7.31 14.68 16.99
C TRP A 141 5.78 14.73 16.93
N GLU A 142 5.08 14.52 18.04
CA GLU A 142 3.62 14.64 18.14
C GLU A 142 3.17 16.09 17.99
N LYS A 143 3.92 17.06 18.54
CA LYS A 143 3.71 18.49 18.26
C LYS A 143 4.03 18.82 16.80
N PHE A 144 5.04 18.19 16.19
CA PHE A 144 5.36 18.32 14.77
C PHE A 144 4.27 17.71 13.87
N GLN A 145 3.69 16.57 14.24
CA GLN A 145 2.57 15.93 13.54
C GLN A 145 1.25 16.68 13.78
N ALA A 146 0.98 17.16 14.99
CA ALA A 146 -0.13 18.07 15.26
C ALA A 146 0.05 19.41 14.52
N SER A 147 1.31 19.83 14.28
CA SER A 147 1.62 20.97 13.44
C SER A 147 1.45 20.70 11.94
N LYS A 148 1.48 19.44 11.48
CA LYS A 148 1.08 19.08 10.10
C LYS A 148 -0.41 19.29 9.83
N GLY A 149 -1.25 19.31 10.87
CA GLY A 149 -2.64 19.80 10.77
C GLY A 149 -2.77 21.33 10.81
N ASN A 150 -1.76 22.03 11.34
CA ASN A 150 -1.73 23.49 11.51
C ASN A 150 -0.84 24.23 10.48
N GLU A 151 -0.15 23.52 9.57
CA GLU A 151 0.59 24.13 8.46
C GLU A 151 -0.36 24.69 7.38
N LEU A 152 -1.61 24.25 7.36
CA LEU A 152 -2.68 24.77 6.50
C LEU A 152 -3.24 26.13 7.00
N ASP A 153 -3.38 26.31 8.32
CA ASP A 153 -3.92 27.55 8.91
C ASP A 153 -2.93 28.73 8.90
N THR A 154 -1.64 28.47 8.65
CA THR A 154 -0.58 29.49 8.66
C THR A 154 -0.24 30.09 7.29
N LYS A 155 -0.69 29.50 6.17
CA LYS A 155 -0.38 29.95 4.81
C LYS A 155 -1.52 30.71 4.10
N LEU A 156 -2.78 30.48 4.47
CA LEU A 156 -3.93 31.16 3.88
C LEU A 156 -4.56 32.12 4.89
N SER A 157 -4.77 33.37 4.48
CA SER A 157 -5.61 34.29 5.26
C SER A 157 -7.06 33.81 5.18
N THR A 158 -7.64 33.39 6.29
CA THR A 158 -9.05 32.96 6.36
C THR A 158 -9.85 33.85 7.29
N TYR A 159 -11.17 33.83 7.15
CA TYR A 159 -12.08 34.48 8.09
C TYR A 159 -13.27 33.58 8.38
N THR A 160 -13.84 33.71 9.57
CA THR A 160 -14.92 32.84 10.07
C THR A 160 -16.23 33.60 10.16
N VAL A 161 -17.32 32.97 9.73
CA VAL A 161 -18.69 33.46 9.93
C VAL A 161 -19.50 32.38 10.65
N VAL A 162 -20.20 32.75 11.71
CA VAL A 162 -21.07 31.85 12.47
C VAL A 162 -22.51 32.10 12.05
N PHE A 163 -23.22 31.02 11.72
CA PHE A 163 -24.64 31.05 11.35
C PHE A 163 -25.49 30.43 12.45
N ASP A 164 -26.53 31.15 12.86
CA ASP A 164 -27.52 30.70 13.84
C ASP A 164 -28.57 29.78 13.19
N ASP A 165 -29.46 29.19 13.98
CA ASP A 165 -30.50 28.27 13.50
C ASP A 165 -31.37 28.91 12.40
N GLY A 166 -31.25 28.37 11.17
CA GLY A 166 -32.02 28.81 10.01
C GLY A 166 -31.30 28.63 8.66
N PRO A 167 -31.93 29.02 7.54
CA PRO A 167 -31.32 28.89 6.21
C PRO A 167 -30.15 29.85 6.04
N ILE A 168 -28.94 29.30 5.96
CA ILE A 168 -27.66 30.04 5.82
C ILE A 168 -27.66 31.00 4.62
N GLY A 169 -28.32 30.64 3.52
CA GLY A 169 -28.43 31.49 2.33
C GLY A 169 -27.13 31.63 1.50
N LEU A 170 -26.16 30.74 1.72
CA LEU A 170 -24.99 30.54 0.86
C LEU A 170 -25.38 29.74 -0.39
N ASN A 171 -25.18 30.31 -1.57
CA ASN A 171 -25.27 29.59 -2.83
C ASN A 171 -23.86 29.37 -3.38
N LEU A 172 -23.45 28.11 -3.47
CA LEU A 172 -22.11 27.71 -3.86
C LEU A 172 -22.12 27.17 -5.30
N GLU A 173 -20.97 27.27 -5.95
CA GLU A 173 -20.66 26.56 -7.19
C GLU A 173 -19.44 25.68 -7.01
N GLU A 174 -19.34 24.69 -7.89
CA GLU A 174 -18.23 23.76 -7.91
C GLU A 174 -16.93 24.47 -8.28
N GLY A 175 -15.90 24.28 -7.45
CA GLY A 175 -14.61 24.93 -7.59
C GLY A 175 -13.80 24.50 -8.81
N VAL A 176 -14.20 23.42 -9.50
CA VAL A 176 -13.49 22.83 -10.65
C VAL A 176 -13.33 23.83 -11.79
N HIS A 177 -14.33 24.70 -12.02
CA HIS A 177 -14.23 25.77 -13.02
C HIS A 177 -13.15 26.81 -12.72
N HIS A 178 -12.69 26.85 -11.46
CA HIS A 178 -11.65 27.71 -10.94
C HIS A 178 -10.40 26.93 -10.56
N GLY A 179 -10.25 25.67 -11.00
CA GLY A 179 -9.03 24.88 -10.84
C GLY A 179 -8.76 24.38 -9.42
N ILE A 180 -9.80 24.19 -8.61
CA ILE A 180 -9.69 23.66 -7.24
C ILE A 180 -10.74 22.56 -6.99
N ASP A 181 -10.43 21.56 -6.17
CA ASP A 181 -11.45 20.69 -5.58
C ASP A 181 -12.07 21.46 -4.40
N GLY A 182 -13.39 21.64 -4.39
CA GLY A 182 -14.06 22.41 -3.33
C GLY A 182 -15.27 23.21 -3.81
N ALA A 183 -15.66 24.23 -3.03
CA ALA A 183 -16.83 25.04 -3.31
C ALA A 183 -16.54 26.54 -3.21
N ILE A 184 -17.09 27.33 -4.14
CA ILE A 184 -16.90 28.78 -4.23
C ILE A 184 -18.25 29.48 -4.09
N VAL A 185 -18.29 30.63 -3.42
CA VAL A 185 -19.50 31.43 -3.23
C VAL A 185 -19.94 32.06 -4.56
N ARG A 186 -21.03 31.56 -5.12
CA ARG A 186 -21.64 32.07 -6.36
C ARG A 186 -22.63 33.20 -6.10
N ALA A 187 -23.43 33.10 -5.04
CA ALA A 187 -24.40 34.12 -4.68
C ALA A 187 -24.77 34.07 -3.18
N LEU A 188 -25.26 35.19 -2.66
CA LEU A 188 -25.61 35.35 -1.24
C LEU A 188 -27.07 35.76 -1.08
N LYS A 189 -27.77 35.11 -0.14
CA LYS A 189 -29.15 35.38 0.29
C LYS A 189 -29.24 35.24 1.82
N GLY A 190 -30.37 35.63 2.40
CA GLY A 190 -30.67 35.37 3.81
C GLY A 190 -29.58 35.84 4.78
N GLN A 191 -29.24 34.99 5.75
CA GLN A 191 -28.26 35.30 6.79
C GLN A 191 -26.86 35.61 6.22
N ALA A 192 -26.42 34.88 5.18
CA ALA A 192 -25.12 35.10 4.54
C ALA A 192 -25.02 36.44 3.80
N LYS A 193 -26.13 37.00 3.33
CA LYS A 193 -26.15 38.36 2.76
C LYS A 193 -26.18 39.42 3.86
N SER A 194 -26.90 39.17 4.94
CA SER A 194 -27.04 40.10 6.08
C SER A 194 -25.77 40.22 6.92
N SER A 195 -24.89 39.20 6.91
CA SER A 195 -23.61 39.25 7.63
C SER A 195 -22.68 40.33 7.11
N GLY A 196 -22.74 40.67 5.81
CA GLY A 196 -21.88 41.67 5.17
C GLY A 196 -20.39 41.30 5.10
N MET A 197 -20.00 40.13 5.61
CA MET A 197 -18.61 39.66 5.68
C MET A 197 -18.23 38.73 4.52
N ILE A 198 -19.21 38.18 3.82
CA ILE A 198 -18.99 37.20 2.75
C ILE A 198 -19.16 37.90 1.41
N THR A 199 -18.27 37.61 0.47
CA THR A 199 -18.24 38.15 -0.88
C THR A 199 -18.44 37.02 -1.91
N VAL A 200 -19.03 37.38 -3.05
CA VAL A 200 -19.09 36.46 -4.20
C VAL A 200 -17.67 36.23 -4.72
N GLY A 201 -17.32 34.96 -4.87
CA GLY A 201 -15.99 34.45 -5.24
C GLY A 201 -15.21 33.85 -4.07
N ASP A 202 -15.64 34.03 -2.82
CA ASP A 202 -14.90 33.48 -1.67
C ASP A 202 -14.97 31.95 -1.63
N ILE A 203 -13.91 31.33 -1.15
CA ILE A 203 -13.71 29.89 -1.26
C ILE A 203 -13.97 29.25 0.10
N LEU A 204 -14.75 28.17 0.13
CA LEU A 204 -15.08 27.49 1.37
C LEU A 204 -13.87 26.68 1.88
N TYR A 205 -13.45 26.94 3.12
CA TYR A 205 -12.25 26.34 3.71
C TYR A 205 -12.56 25.30 4.78
N LYS A 206 -13.36 25.68 5.79
CA LYS A 206 -13.80 24.78 6.87
C LYS A 206 -15.29 24.93 7.15
N VAL A 207 -15.92 23.84 7.55
CA VAL A 207 -17.27 23.82 8.13
C VAL A 207 -17.16 23.22 9.53
N ASN A 208 -17.49 24.00 10.53
CA ASN A 208 -17.13 23.80 11.94
C ASN A 208 -15.63 23.56 12.09
N GLU A 209 -15.24 22.31 12.35
CA GLU A 209 -13.82 21.90 12.49
C GLU A 209 -13.37 20.98 11.33
N THR A 210 -14.22 20.78 10.31
CA THR A 210 -13.92 19.92 9.15
C THR A 210 -13.34 20.73 7.99
N ASN A 211 -12.16 20.34 7.50
CA ASN A 211 -11.53 20.90 6.29
C ASN A 211 -12.29 20.46 5.04
N VAL A 212 -12.68 21.39 4.18
CA VAL A 212 -13.45 21.13 2.95
C VAL A 212 -12.79 21.69 1.68
N LEU A 213 -11.64 22.36 1.80
CA LEU A 213 -10.93 23.08 0.72
C LEU A 213 -10.36 22.18 -0.40
N CYS A 214 -10.42 20.85 -0.25
CA CYS A 214 -9.92 19.87 -1.23
C CYS A 214 -10.86 18.67 -1.39
N MET A 215 -12.12 18.82 -0.96
CA MET A 215 -13.14 17.78 -1.07
C MET A 215 -13.95 17.96 -2.37
N PRO A 216 -14.45 16.87 -2.98
CA PRO A 216 -15.41 16.95 -4.07
C PRO A 216 -16.63 17.79 -3.67
N TYR A 217 -17.17 18.58 -4.60
CA TYR A 217 -18.25 19.54 -4.32
C TYR A 217 -19.45 18.91 -3.59
N MET A 218 -19.81 17.67 -3.92
CA MET A 218 -20.91 16.95 -3.25
C MET A 218 -20.62 16.64 -1.78
N GLU A 219 -19.37 16.34 -1.42
CA GLU A 219 -18.97 16.12 -0.03
C GLU A 219 -18.94 17.41 0.77
N VAL A 220 -18.48 18.50 0.15
CA VAL A 220 -18.54 19.85 0.74
C VAL A 220 -19.98 20.23 1.07
N MET A 221 -20.92 19.97 0.16
CA MET A 221 -22.34 20.23 0.38
C MET A 221 -22.95 19.32 1.46
N ASN A 222 -22.48 18.08 1.59
CA ASN A 222 -22.88 17.17 2.66
C ASN A 222 -22.36 17.62 4.03
N ALA A 223 -21.10 18.06 4.12
CA ALA A 223 -20.51 18.63 5.34
C ALA A 223 -21.30 19.86 5.79
N LEU A 224 -21.64 20.76 4.86
CA LEU A 224 -22.50 21.92 5.14
C LEU A 224 -23.90 21.53 5.61
N ARG A 225 -24.51 20.47 5.05
CA ARG A 225 -25.85 20.01 5.45
C ARG A 225 -25.85 19.40 6.85
N ASN A 226 -24.86 18.56 7.12
CA ASN A 226 -24.78 17.73 8.32
C ASN A 226 -24.16 18.45 9.53
N ALA A 227 -23.52 19.60 9.33
CA ALA A 227 -22.93 20.37 10.43
C ALA A 227 -24.00 20.81 11.47
N PRO A 228 -23.80 20.57 12.78
CA PRO A 228 -24.72 21.04 13.81
C PRO A 228 -24.73 22.57 13.90
N ALA A 229 -25.87 23.13 14.28
CA ALA A 229 -25.99 24.56 14.55
C ALA A 229 -25.51 24.91 15.97
N PRO A 230 -24.91 26.09 16.19
CA PRO A 230 -24.58 27.12 15.20
C PRO A 230 -23.43 26.68 14.27
N LYS A 231 -23.59 26.91 12.96
CA LYS A 231 -22.60 26.48 11.95
C LYS A 231 -21.49 27.53 11.84
N LYS A 232 -20.28 27.18 12.25
CA LYS A 232 -19.07 28.01 12.12
C LYS A 232 -18.40 27.71 10.78
N VAL A 233 -18.50 28.61 9.81
CA VAL A 233 -17.98 28.38 8.46
C VAL A 233 -16.80 29.31 8.19
N GLN A 234 -15.69 28.76 7.73
CA GLN A 234 -14.50 29.53 7.35
C GLN A 234 -14.35 29.64 5.84
N PHE A 235 -13.92 30.82 5.42
CA PHE A 235 -13.71 31.17 4.02
C PHE A 235 -12.28 31.66 3.81
N VAL A 236 -11.75 31.36 2.63
CA VAL A 236 -10.57 31.99 2.06
C VAL A 236 -11.05 33.08 1.10
N PRO A 237 -10.56 34.33 1.21
CA PRO A 237 -10.91 35.41 0.29
C PRO A 237 -10.57 35.03 -1.16
N LYS A 238 -11.43 35.43 -2.11
CA LYS A 238 -11.25 35.12 -3.54
C LYS A 238 -9.90 35.55 -4.13
N GLU A 239 -9.26 36.58 -3.57
CA GLU A 239 -7.94 37.06 -4.00
C GLU A 239 -6.82 36.04 -3.74
N LYS A 240 -7.09 35.02 -2.93
CA LYS A 240 -6.18 33.93 -2.57
C LYS A 240 -6.43 32.65 -3.34
N LEU A 241 -7.25 32.68 -4.39
CA LEU A 241 -7.54 31.52 -5.24
C LEU A 241 -6.27 30.84 -5.75
N VAL A 242 -5.23 31.59 -6.13
CA VAL A 242 -3.95 31.04 -6.62
C VAL A 242 -3.21 30.24 -5.54
N ASP A 243 -3.29 30.69 -4.28
CA ASP A 243 -2.67 29.99 -3.15
C ASP A 243 -3.46 28.71 -2.82
N VAL A 244 -4.80 28.74 -2.97
CA VAL A 244 -5.68 27.57 -2.83
C VAL A 244 -5.50 26.56 -3.96
N GLN A 245 -5.30 27.00 -5.21
CA GLN A 245 -4.97 26.14 -6.35
C GLN A 245 -3.65 25.39 -6.14
N ARG A 246 -2.64 26.10 -5.64
CA ARG A 246 -1.35 25.50 -5.27
C ARG A 246 -1.50 24.47 -4.16
N MET A 247 -2.38 24.73 -3.20
CA MET A 247 -2.68 23.81 -2.10
C MET A 247 -3.47 22.59 -2.58
N ASN A 248 -4.53 22.76 -3.37
CA ASN A 248 -5.27 21.64 -3.97
C ASN A 248 -4.39 20.72 -4.79
N PHE A 249 -3.43 21.28 -5.52
CA PHE A 249 -2.42 20.49 -6.23
C PHE A 249 -1.60 19.58 -5.30
N GLN A 250 -1.32 20.00 -4.06
CA GLN A 250 -0.55 19.22 -3.08
C GLN A 250 -1.39 18.16 -2.36
N TYR A 251 -2.71 18.31 -2.29
CA TYR A 251 -3.59 17.49 -1.44
C TYR A 251 -4.68 16.70 -2.19
N SER A 252 -4.88 16.93 -3.49
CA SER A 252 -5.85 16.20 -4.31
C SER A 252 -5.50 14.71 -4.40
N GLU A 253 -6.51 13.83 -4.34
CA GLU A 253 -6.34 12.37 -4.34
C GLU A 253 -5.57 11.84 -5.56
N ALA A 254 -5.50 12.58 -6.66
CA ALA A 254 -4.67 12.28 -7.82
C ALA A 254 -3.17 12.17 -7.49
N PHE A 255 -2.70 12.82 -6.41
CA PHE A 255 -1.30 12.75 -5.97
C PHE A 255 -1.01 11.63 -4.96
N ARG A 256 -2.03 11.02 -4.32
CA ARG A 256 -1.81 9.86 -3.42
C ARG A 256 -1.39 8.58 -4.15
N LEU A 257 -1.41 8.58 -5.49
CA LEU A 257 -0.81 7.53 -6.31
C LEU A 257 0.73 7.67 -6.45
N HIS A 258 1.33 8.68 -5.82
CA HIS A 258 2.78 8.85 -5.73
C HIS A 258 3.25 9.08 -4.27
N GLU A 259 3.42 7.99 -3.53
CA GLU A 259 4.61 7.81 -2.69
C GLU A 259 5.28 6.51 -3.14
N PRO A 260 6.59 6.54 -3.42
CA PRO A 260 7.52 6.38 -2.32
C PRO A 260 8.70 7.37 -2.30
N THR A 261 9.38 7.33 -1.15
CA THR A 261 10.74 7.79 -0.79
C THR A 261 10.99 9.27 -0.51
N SER A 262 11.14 9.57 0.79
CA SER A 262 12.25 10.39 1.27
C SER A 262 13.17 9.54 2.17
N LEU A 263 14.37 9.22 1.68
CA LEU A 263 15.56 9.23 2.51
C LEU A 263 16.76 9.45 1.59
N ALA A 264 17.05 10.71 1.28
CA ALA A 264 18.28 11.09 0.60
C ALA A 264 19.45 11.05 1.58
N SER A 265 20.60 10.64 1.05
CA SER A 265 21.98 10.78 1.56
C SER A 265 22.60 9.51 2.14
N GLN A 266 23.20 8.68 1.28
CA GLN A 266 24.49 8.09 1.58
C GLN A 266 25.34 7.94 0.32
N LYS A 267 26.53 8.53 0.40
CA LYS A 267 27.56 8.69 -0.65
C LYS A 267 27.93 7.38 -1.32
N LEU A 268 28.10 7.46 -2.64
CA LEU A 268 28.81 6.50 -3.49
C LEU A 268 30.15 6.04 -2.88
N MET A 269 30.36 4.72 -2.86
CA MET A 269 31.63 4.12 -3.27
C MET A 269 31.36 2.92 -4.19
N ILE A 270 31.77 3.08 -5.44
CA ILE A 270 31.82 2.05 -6.49
C ILE A 270 32.81 0.96 -6.09
N PRO A 271 32.53 -0.34 -6.33
CA PRO A 271 33.60 -1.30 -6.58
C PRO A 271 33.58 -1.77 -8.03
N ARG A 272 34.72 -1.57 -8.68
CA ARG A 272 35.13 -2.22 -9.93
C ARG A 272 34.96 -3.74 -9.84
N THR A 273 34.56 -4.32 -10.97
CA THR A 273 34.46 -5.76 -11.21
C THR A 273 35.80 -6.47 -11.02
N VAL A 274 35.85 -7.52 -10.18
CA VAL A 274 36.67 -8.74 -10.40
C VAL A 274 35.94 -9.95 -9.79
N LYS A 275 35.93 -11.05 -10.55
CA LYS A 275 35.62 -12.46 -10.21
C LYS A 275 36.06 -12.83 -8.77
N ASP A 276 35.32 -13.57 -7.94
CA ASP A 276 34.95 -14.99 -8.06
C ASP A 276 33.84 -15.33 -7.04
N LYS A 277 33.05 -16.39 -7.29
CA LYS A 277 32.07 -16.94 -6.33
C LYS A 277 32.80 -17.73 -5.22
N TYR A 278 32.29 -17.64 -4.00
CA TYR A 278 32.68 -18.33 -2.74
C TYR A 278 33.71 -17.61 -1.85
N ASP A 279 33.20 -16.75 -0.95
CA ASP A 279 33.72 -16.63 0.41
C ASP A 279 32.60 -16.09 1.35
N ARG A 280 32.22 -16.84 2.40
CA ARG A 280 31.17 -16.43 3.36
C ARG A 280 31.72 -15.57 4.51
N ASP A 281 33.03 -15.36 4.58
CA ASP A 281 33.65 -14.62 5.68
C ASP A 281 33.85 -13.11 5.42
N ASN A 282 33.20 -12.57 4.37
CA ASN A 282 33.39 -11.18 3.95
C ASN A 282 32.08 -10.41 3.68
N TRP A 283 31.02 -10.68 4.45
CA TRP A 283 29.91 -9.73 4.54
C TRP A 283 30.40 -8.47 5.26
N SER A 284 30.35 -7.33 4.59
CA SER A 284 30.63 -6.06 5.27
C SER A 284 29.59 -5.87 6.39
N ILE A 285 30.03 -5.33 7.53
CA ILE A 285 29.14 -4.98 8.65
C ILE A 285 27.95 -4.11 8.17
N ALA A 286 28.12 -3.34 7.10
CA ALA A 286 27.05 -2.55 6.49
C ALA A 286 25.95 -3.40 5.83
N GLN A 287 26.27 -4.55 5.22
CA GLN A 287 25.26 -5.48 4.68
C GLN A 287 24.46 -6.15 5.79
N LEU A 288 25.12 -6.58 6.87
CA LEU A 288 24.45 -7.16 8.06
C LEU A 288 23.53 -6.15 8.75
N ILE A 289 23.94 -4.87 8.80
CA ILE A 289 23.13 -3.78 9.37
C ILE A 289 21.92 -3.46 8.49
N LEU A 290 22.05 -3.52 7.16
CA LEU A 290 20.94 -3.28 6.25
C LEU A 290 19.87 -4.38 6.38
N ASP A 291 20.30 -5.64 6.43
CA ASP A 291 19.41 -6.80 6.58
C ASP A 291 18.71 -6.83 7.95
N ASN A 292 19.41 -6.46 9.01
CA ASN A 292 18.83 -6.34 10.35
C ASN A 292 17.87 -5.15 10.48
N LYS A 293 18.14 -4.03 9.79
CA LYS A 293 17.21 -2.89 9.73
C LYS A 293 15.96 -3.20 8.92
N GLN A 294 16.10 -3.96 7.83
CA GLN A 294 14.97 -4.42 7.03
C GLN A 294 14.08 -5.37 7.84
N LYS A 295 14.66 -6.29 8.62
CA LYS A 295 13.92 -7.16 9.55
C LYS A 295 13.22 -6.42 10.67
N ALA A 296 13.92 -5.51 11.34
CA ALA A 296 13.32 -4.71 12.41
C ALA A 296 12.15 -3.87 11.88
N TYR A 297 12.26 -3.32 10.67
CA TYR A 297 11.19 -2.55 10.03
C TYR A 297 9.97 -3.41 9.65
N VAL A 298 10.17 -4.64 9.19
CA VAL A 298 9.08 -5.58 8.88
C VAL A 298 8.39 -6.04 10.17
N GLU A 299 9.14 -6.33 11.23
CA GLU A 299 8.59 -6.69 12.54
C GLU A 299 7.80 -5.53 13.18
N GLU A 300 8.25 -4.28 13.02
CA GLU A 300 7.55 -3.09 13.52
C GLU A 300 6.25 -2.81 12.74
N GLN A 301 6.24 -3.04 11.41
CA GLN A 301 5.03 -2.92 10.59
C GLN A 301 4.02 -4.03 10.87
N GLU A 302 4.45 -5.27 11.09
CA GLU A 302 3.57 -6.37 11.48
C GLU A 302 2.98 -6.13 12.87
N HIS A 303 3.78 -5.64 13.83
CA HIS A 303 3.31 -5.33 15.18
C HIS A 303 2.33 -4.12 15.21
N GLY A 304 2.55 -3.12 14.34
CA GLY A 304 1.62 -2.01 14.12
C GLY A 304 0.29 -2.47 13.52
N ARG A 305 0.32 -3.33 12.50
CA ARG A 305 -0.88 -3.93 11.89
C ARG A 305 -1.66 -4.82 12.84
N LEU A 306 -0.97 -5.57 13.70
CA LEU A 306 -1.60 -6.38 14.75
C LEU A 306 -2.35 -5.51 15.76
N LYS A 307 -1.77 -4.37 16.17
CA LYS A 307 -2.44 -3.39 17.03
C LYS A 307 -3.65 -2.73 16.38
N GLU A 308 -3.57 -2.36 15.10
CA GLU A 308 -4.70 -1.85 14.33
C GLU A 308 -5.81 -2.89 14.19
N LEU A 309 -5.46 -4.15 13.94
CA LEU A 309 -6.42 -5.25 13.86
C LEU A 309 -7.10 -5.49 15.22
N GLU A 310 -6.36 -5.40 16.33
CA GLU A 310 -6.91 -5.48 17.69
C GLU A 310 -7.90 -4.33 17.96
N GLN A 311 -7.54 -3.10 17.57
CA GLN A 311 -8.42 -1.93 17.70
C GLN A 311 -9.69 -2.07 16.84
N LEU A 312 -9.57 -2.55 15.61
CA LEU A 312 -10.71 -2.80 14.73
C LEU A 312 -11.62 -3.90 15.28
N LYS A 313 -11.05 -4.96 15.91
CA LYS A 313 -11.83 -5.99 16.62
C LYS A 313 -12.60 -5.40 17.80
N THR A 314 -11.98 -4.53 18.60
CA THR A 314 -12.65 -3.86 19.72
C THR A 314 -13.74 -2.91 19.24
N GLN A 315 -13.48 -2.12 18.19
CA GLN A 315 -14.47 -1.21 17.61
C GLN A 315 -15.67 -1.96 17.01
N ALA A 316 -15.44 -3.07 16.32
CA ALA A 316 -16.51 -3.92 15.80
C ALA A 316 -17.37 -4.53 16.92
N GLN A 317 -16.75 -4.93 18.04
CA GLN A 317 -17.48 -5.43 19.21
C GLN A 317 -18.30 -4.32 19.89
N MET A 318 -17.73 -3.12 20.07
CA MET A 318 -18.44 -1.97 20.65
C MET A 318 -19.64 -1.54 19.77
N ALA A 319 -19.47 -1.51 18.45
CA ALA A 319 -20.56 -1.19 17.53
C ALA A 319 -21.70 -2.22 17.59
N ALA A 320 -21.37 -3.50 17.78
CA ALA A 320 -22.37 -4.56 17.94
C ALA A 320 -23.12 -4.47 19.29
N ASP A 321 -22.42 -4.11 20.37
CA ASP A 321 -23.03 -3.91 21.69
C ASP A 321 -23.94 -2.66 21.69
N GLU A 322 -23.51 -1.59 21.02
CA GLU A 322 -24.29 -0.36 20.84
C GLU A 322 -25.55 -0.60 20.00
N ALA A 323 -25.45 -1.34 18.89
CA ALA A 323 -26.60 -1.72 18.07
C ALA A 323 -27.63 -2.55 18.87
N THR A 324 -27.16 -3.44 19.74
CA THR A 324 -28.03 -4.23 20.64
C THR A 324 -28.75 -3.32 21.64
N HIS A 325 -28.04 -2.35 22.22
CA HIS A 325 -28.62 -1.38 23.15
C HIS A 325 -29.69 -0.50 22.49
N TYR A 326 -29.45 -0.03 21.26
CA TYR A 326 -30.46 0.71 20.49
C TYR A 326 -31.69 -0.13 20.17
N ALA A 327 -31.51 -1.40 19.79
CA ALA A 327 -32.61 -2.31 19.52
C ALA A 327 -33.49 -2.56 20.76
N SER A 328 -32.88 -2.78 21.94
CA SER A 328 -33.61 -2.95 23.20
C SER A 328 -34.39 -1.70 23.59
N ARG A 329 -33.83 -0.50 23.39
CA ARG A 329 -34.52 0.75 23.67
C ARG A 329 -35.68 1.00 22.72
N ALA A 330 -35.54 0.68 21.44
CA ALA A 330 -36.63 0.76 20.46
C ALA A 330 -37.78 -0.19 20.81
N GLU A 331 -37.50 -1.40 21.30
CA GLU A 331 -38.52 -2.35 21.79
C GLU A 331 -39.27 -1.79 23.01
N GLU A 332 -38.57 -1.17 23.95
CA GLU A 332 -39.18 -0.57 25.14
C GLU A 332 -40.05 0.65 24.80
N GLU A 333 -39.62 1.50 23.87
CA GLU A 333 -40.41 2.62 23.35
C GLU A 333 -41.66 2.15 22.58
N ALA A 334 -41.55 1.10 21.77
CA ALA A 334 -42.68 0.50 21.07
C ALA A 334 -43.71 -0.09 22.06
N ARG A 335 -43.23 -0.77 23.12
CA ARG A 335 -44.08 -1.33 24.17
C ARG A 335 -44.82 -0.24 24.96
N MET A 336 -44.15 0.87 25.30
CA MET A 336 -44.79 2.01 25.95
C MET A 336 -45.90 2.62 25.09
N LYS A 337 -45.67 2.78 23.78
CA LYS A 337 -46.71 3.29 22.85
C LYS A 337 -47.92 2.35 22.76
N LEU A 338 -47.68 1.04 22.82
CA LEU A 338 -48.73 0.03 22.77
C LEU A 338 -49.59 0.04 24.06
N ASP A 339 -48.97 0.22 25.23
CA ASP A 339 -49.69 0.40 26.50
C ASP A 339 -50.52 1.69 26.52
N GLN A 340 -49.98 2.80 26.00
CA GLN A 340 -50.73 4.06 25.86
C GLN A 340 -51.93 3.92 24.91
N ALA A 341 -51.75 3.22 23.79
CA ALA A 341 -52.85 2.94 22.86
C ALA A 341 -53.93 2.07 23.51
N ARG A 342 -53.54 1.08 24.30
CA ARG A 342 -54.46 0.22 25.05
C ARG A 342 -55.25 1.00 26.10
N GLN A 343 -54.59 1.85 26.88
CA GLN A 343 -55.27 2.70 27.87
C GLN A 343 -56.26 3.67 27.20
N LYS A 344 -55.91 4.27 26.06
CA LYS A 344 -56.82 5.12 25.29
C LYS A 344 -58.03 4.35 24.76
N ALA A 345 -57.82 3.13 24.27
CA ALA A 345 -58.92 2.27 23.82
C ALA A 345 -59.86 1.88 24.96
N GLU A 346 -59.31 1.56 26.14
CA GLU A 346 -60.08 1.20 27.33
C GLU A 346 -60.89 2.39 27.86
N ALA A 347 -60.30 3.60 27.91
CA ALA A 347 -61.00 4.82 28.25
C ALA A 347 -62.14 5.15 27.26
N ALA A 348 -61.91 4.94 25.96
CA ALA A 348 -62.93 5.11 24.93
C ALA A 348 -64.09 4.11 25.05
N MET A 349 -63.82 2.86 25.45
CA MET A 349 -64.87 1.87 25.73
C MET A 349 -65.72 2.25 26.95
N ILE A 350 -65.10 2.75 28.02
CA ILE A 350 -65.81 3.21 29.23
C ILE A 350 -66.72 4.39 28.88
N ALA A 351 -66.19 5.40 28.17
CA ALA A 351 -66.98 6.54 27.71
C ALA A 351 -68.15 6.14 26.79
N ALA A 352 -67.94 5.13 25.92
CA ALA A 352 -68.98 4.59 25.05
C ALA A 352 -70.09 3.83 25.80
N GLN A 353 -69.82 3.26 26.97
CA GLN A 353 -70.81 2.60 27.82
C GLN A 353 -71.67 3.61 28.61
N GLU A 354 -71.14 4.80 28.89
CA GLU A 354 -71.83 5.88 29.62
C GLU A 354 -72.76 6.72 28.70
N GLU A 355 -72.44 6.86 27.40
CA GLU A 355 -73.30 7.53 26.41
C GLU A 355 -74.29 6.56 25.72
N GLN A 356 -75.44 6.32 26.35
CA GLN A 356 -76.56 5.70 25.66
C GLN A 356 -77.17 6.63 24.59
N ARG A 357 -77.13 6.16 23.33
CA ARG A 357 -77.92 6.60 22.16
C ARG A 357 -77.59 8.00 21.61
N GLU A 358 -76.42 8.11 20.97
CA GLU A 358 -76.20 8.84 19.69
C GLU A 358 -74.77 8.63 19.11
N GLY A 359 -73.84 8.08 19.90
CA GLY A 359 -72.41 7.97 19.54
C GLY A 359 -71.91 6.73 18.79
N LYS A 360 -72.76 5.88 18.18
CA LYS A 360 -72.30 4.59 17.59
C LYS A 360 -71.23 4.76 16.50
N ALA A 361 -71.38 5.77 15.64
CA ALA A 361 -70.42 6.06 14.57
C ALA A 361 -69.08 6.65 15.09
N ALA A 362 -69.13 7.41 16.19
CA ALA A 362 -67.93 7.96 16.83
C ALA A 362 -67.12 6.86 17.53
N VAL A 363 -67.82 5.92 18.17
CA VAL A 363 -67.22 4.74 18.80
C VAL A 363 -66.60 3.80 17.76
N GLU A 364 -67.29 3.53 16.64
CA GLU A 364 -66.74 2.73 15.54
C GLU A 364 -65.48 3.38 14.93
N LYS A 365 -65.47 4.71 14.76
CA LYS A 365 -64.31 5.45 14.27
C LYS A 365 -63.13 5.44 15.25
N ALA A 366 -63.39 5.55 16.55
CA ALA A 366 -62.37 5.47 17.58
C ALA A 366 -61.79 4.06 17.71
N MET A 367 -62.62 3.01 17.60
CA MET A 367 -62.17 1.62 17.59
C MET A 367 -61.33 1.30 16.34
N ALA A 368 -61.71 1.81 15.16
CA ALA A 368 -60.93 1.65 13.94
C ALA A 368 -59.54 2.31 14.04
N ALA A 369 -59.48 3.55 14.56
CA ALA A 369 -58.21 4.25 14.77
C ALA A 369 -57.31 3.55 15.82
N ALA A 370 -57.91 2.96 16.86
CA ALA A 370 -57.17 2.19 17.86
C ALA A 370 -56.64 0.85 17.29
N ALA A 371 -57.42 0.18 16.42
CA ALA A 371 -56.98 -1.03 15.74
C ALA A 371 -55.81 -0.76 14.78
N GLU A 372 -55.88 0.34 14.01
CA GLU A 372 -54.83 0.76 13.08
C GLU A 372 -53.54 1.16 13.83
N ALA A 373 -53.66 1.91 14.93
CA ALA A 373 -52.52 2.24 15.79
C ALA A 373 -51.87 1.01 16.43
N LYS A 374 -52.67 0.00 16.77
CA LYS A 374 -52.17 -1.29 17.30
C LYS A 374 -51.43 -2.08 16.23
N GLU A 375 -51.98 -2.19 15.01
CA GLU A 375 -51.34 -2.91 13.91
C GLU A 375 -49.99 -2.28 13.53
N GLU A 376 -49.93 -0.95 13.48
CA GLU A 376 -48.69 -0.22 13.20
C GLU A 376 -47.63 -0.42 14.30
N ALA A 377 -48.04 -0.42 15.58
CA ALA A 377 -47.13 -0.72 16.68
C ALA A 377 -46.61 -2.17 16.66
N GLU A 378 -47.47 -3.14 16.31
CA GLU A 378 -47.07 -4.55 16.14
C GLU A 378 -46.09 -4.73 14.96
N ARG A 379 -46.28 -3.97 13.87
CA ARG A 379 -45.38 -3.97 12.71
C ARG A 379 -43.99 -3.41 13.06
N GLN A 380 -43.94 -2.29 13.77
CA GLN A 380 -42.69 -1.69 14.26
C GLN A 380 -41.96 -2.60 15.25
N LEU A 381 -42.69 -3.31 16.12
CA LEU A 381 -42.10 -4.30 17.03
C LEU A 381 -41.52 -5.51 16.28
N ALA A 382 -42.21 -6.00 15.24
CA ALA A 382 -41.71 -7.11 14.43
C ALA A 382 -40.45 -6.74 13.64
N GLU A 383 -40.35 -5.51 13.14
CA GLU A 383 -39.17 -4.99 12.45
C GLU A 383 -37.98 -4.83 13.40
N ALA A 384 -38.21 -4.30 14.61
CA ALA A 384 -37.19 -4.21 15.65
C ALA A 384 -36.62 -5.60 16.04
N ARG A 385 -37.49 -6.61 16.16
CA ARG A 385 -37.07 -7.99 16.46
C ARG A 385 -36.23 -8.63 15.36
N ARG A 386 -36.54 -8.40 14.09
CA ARG A 386 -35.70 -8.90 12.98
C ARG A 386 -34.32 -8.26 12.98
N SER A 387 -34.25 -6.95 13.18
CA SER A 387 -32.98 -6.23 13.30
C SER A 387 -32.13 -6.74 14.48
N GLN A 388 -32.77 -7.14 15.58
CA GLN A 388 -32.10 -7.77 16.72
C GLN A 388 -31.56 -9.17 16.39
N GLU A 389 -32.33 -10.01 15.71
CA GLU A 389 -31.90 -11.35 15.30
C GLU A 389 -30.70 -11.31 14.33
N ASP A 390 -30.70 -10.35 13.40
CA ASP A 390 -29.62 -10.19 12.44
C ASP A 390 -28.34 -9.62 13.10
N ALA A 391 -28.49 -8.69 14.06
CA ALA A 391 -27.37 -8.25 14.90
C ALA A 391 -26.78 -9.40 15.73
N GLN A 392 -27.61 -10.28 16.31
CA GLN A 392 -27.14 -11.45 17.05
C GLN A 392 -26.38 -12.45 16.18
N LYS A 393 -26.81 -12.68 14.93
CA LYS A 393 -26.07 -13.54 13.98
C LYS A 393 -24.68 -13.00 13.67
N LEU A 394 -24.54 -11.68 13.51
CA LEU A 394 -23.26 -11.02 13.28
C LEU A 394 -22.33 -11.10 14.51
N ILE A 395 -22.88 -10.96 15.72
CA ILE A 395 -22.12 -11.14 16.97
C ILE A 395 -21.58 -12.57 17.08
N GLU A 396 -22.41 -13.57 16.80
CA GLU A 396 -22.01 -14.98 16.85
C GLU A 396 -20.94 -15.30 15.79
N ALA A 397 -21.04 -14.71 14.60
CA ALA A 397 -20.01 -14.82 13.56
C ALA A 397 -18.68 -14.18 14.01
N ASN A 398 -18.72 -12.99 14.61
CA ASN A 398 -17.53 -12.32 15.13
C ASN A 398 -16.87 -13.10 16.28
N ARG A 399 -17.66 -13.70 17.18
CA ARG A 399 -17.14 -14.57 18.25
C ARG A 399 -16.46 -15.82 17.70
N ARG A 400 -16.95 -16.40 16.61
CA ARG A 400 -16.29 -17.56 15.95
C ARG A 400 -14.96 -17.17 15.32
N VAL A 401 -14.89 -15.99 14.70
CA VAL A 401 -13.65 -15.45 14.15
C VAL A 401 -12.64 -15.15 15.27
N GLN A 402 -13.08 -14.55 16.38
CA GLN A 402 -12.24 -14.32 17.56
C GLN A 402 -11.77 -15.63 18.21
N ALA A 403 -12.63 -16.64 18.33
CA ALA A 403 -12.25 -17.95 18.86
C ALA A 403 -11.23 -18.67 17.96
N ALA A 404 -11.37 -18.54 16.64
CA ALA A 404 -10.39 -19.06 15.68
C ALA A 404 -9.04 -18.33 15.76
N ASP A 405 -9.07 -17.02 15.98
CA ASP A 405 -7.89 -16.16 16.16
C ASP A 405 -7.17 -16.40 17.51
N ASP A 406 -7.93 -16.60 18.59
CA ASP A 406 -7.38 -17.00 19.90
C ASP A 406 -6.82 -18.42 19.88
N GLN A 407 -7.42 -19.31 19.11
CA GLN A 407 -6.87 -20.64 18.83
C GLN A 407 -5.57 -20.54 18.02
N LEU A 408 -5.46 -19.56 17.11
CA LEU A 408 -4.25 -19.18 16.38
C LEU A 408 -3.12 -18.74 17.33
N ARG A 409 -3.43 -17.89 18.31
CA ARG A 409 -2.46 -17.34 19.28
C ARG A 409 -1.96 -18.36 20.31
N ARG A 410 -2.75 -19.37 20.66
CA ARG A 410 -2.41 -20.38 21.71
C ARG A 410 -1.52 -21.52 21.22
N THR A 411 -1.41 -21.74 19.92
CA THR A 411 -0.51 -22.73 19.32
C THR A 411 0.58 -21.99 18.57
N GLY A 412 1.79 -21.92 19.13
CA GLY A 412 2.92 -21.15 18.57
C GLY A 412 3.07 -21.28 17.04
N GLY A 413 3.35 -20.15 16.38
CA GLY A 413 3.27 -19.97 14.92
C GLY A 413 3.98 -21.03 14.07
N ASP A 414 5.08 -21.60 14.54
CA ASP A 414 5.79 -22.67 13.84
C ASP A 414 5.01 -23.99 13.77
N LYS A 415 4.29 -24.36 14.82
CA LYS A 415 3.48 -25.60 14.82
C LYS A 415 2.24 -25.48 13.94
N GLN A 416 1.63 -24.30 13.86
CA GLN A 416 0.50 -24.09 12.95
C GLN A 416 0.93 -24.01 11.49
N LEU A 417 2.07 -23.37 11.21
CA LEU A 417 2.64 -23.40 9.87
C LEU A 417 2.96 -24.84 9.45
N GLU A 418 3.55 -25.63 10.36
CA GLU A 418 3.84 -27.03 10.09
C GLU A 418 2.56 -27.86 9.84
N ILE A 419 1.52 -27.70 10.67
CA ILE A 419 0.21 -28.34 10.46
C ILE A 419 -0.43 -27.88 9.14
N ALA A 420 -0.33 -26.59 8.80
CA ALA A 420 -0.83 -26.06 7.54
C ALA A 420 -0.09 -26.65 6.33
N LEU A 421 1.24 -26.76 6.40
CA LEU A 421 2.05 -27.40 5.36
C LEU A 421 1.73 -28.90 5.22
N GLU A 422 1.52 -29.62 6.32
CA GLU A 422 1.07 -31.03 6.29
C GLU A 422 -0.28 -31.17 5.58
N GLN A 423 -1.26 -30.32 5.93
CA GLN A 423 -2.58 -30.32 5.30
C GLN A 423 -2.49 -30.00 3.82
N LEU A 424 -1.66 -29.02 3.45
CA LEU A 424 -1.40 -28.66 2.06
C LEU A 424 -0.70 -29.80 1.29
N CYS A 425 0.27 -30.51 1.90
CA CYS A 425 0.92 -31.68 1.31
C CYS A 425 -0.08 -32.80 1.03
N ALA A 426 -0.99 -33.10 1.96
CA ALA A 426 -2.05 -34.08 1.77
C ALA A 426 -3.00 -33.70 0.62
N GLY A 427 -3.15 -32.40 0.34
CA GLY A 427 -3.95 -31.87 -0.78
C GLY A 427 -3.33 -32.01 -2.17
N MET A 428 -2.08 -32.49 -2.29
CA MET A 428 -1.33 -32.56 -3.55
C MET A 428 -1.59 -33.84 -4.37
N GLY A 429 -2.49 -34.70 -3.92
CA GLY A 429 -2.93 -35.88 -4.66
C GLY A 429 -1.78 -36.84 -4.98
N GLU A 430 -1.50 -37.05 -6.26
CA GLU A 430 -0.46 -37.98 -6.71
C GLU A 430 0.96 -37.56 -6.30
N ALA A 431 1.19 -36.26 -6.06
CA ALA A 431 2.48 -35.68 -5.67
C ALA A 431 2.70 -35.64 -4.14
N GLU A 432 1.73 -36.08 -3.34
CA GLU A 432 1.75 -36.05 -1.87
C GLU A 432 3.08 -36.54 -1.26
N SER A 433 3.57 -37.70 -1.72
CA SER A 433 4.82 -38.28 -1.20
C SER A 433 6.05 -37.42 -1.47
N LEU A 434 6.12 -36.74 -2.62
CA LEU A 434 7.22 -35.84 -2.96
C LEU A 434 7.21 -34.62 -2.04
N CYS A 435 6.02 -34.08 -1.77
CA CYS A 435 5.84 -32.94 -0.87
C CYS A 435 6.24 -33.28 0.57
N PHE A 436 5.82 -34.45 1.07
CA PHE A 436 6.20 -34.89 2.42
C PHE A 436 7.72 -35.04 2.58
N HIS A 437 8.46 -35.42 1.55
CA HIS A 437 9.92 -35.49 1.63
C HIS A 437 10.58 -34.11 1.74
N VAL A 438 10.05 -33.09 1.05
CA VAL A 438 10.51 -31.70 1.25
C VAL A 438 10.20 -31.26 2.69
N LEU A 439 8.97 -31.53 3.17
CA LEU A 439 8.55 -31.19 4.53
C LEU A 439 9.42 -31.89 5.60
N GLU A 440 9.73 -33.17 5.44
CA GLU A 440 10.60 -33.93 6.34
C GLU A 440 12.01 -33.32 6.44
N ARG A 441 12.55 -32.80 5.34
CA ARG A 441 13.86 -32.15 5.36
C ARG A 441 13.81 -30.77 6.01
N LEU A 442 12.76 -30.00 5.74
CA LEU A 442 12.52 -28.72 6.41
C LEU A 442 12.34 -28.87 7.94
N ARG A 443 11.83 -30.02 8.41
CA ARG A 443 11.70 -30.35 9.84
C ARG A 443 13.02 -30.56 10.57
N LYS A 444 14.06 -31.02 9.88
CA LYS A 444 15.31 -31.44 10.53
C LYS A 444 16.23 -30.27 10.89
N ASP A 445 16.07 -29.11 10.26
CA ASP A 445 16.97 -27.95 10.36
C ASP A 445 16.22 -26.61 10.62
N GLN A 446 15.32 -26.59 11.61
CA GLN A 446 14.36 -25.47 11.83
C GLN A 446 14.95 -24.13 12.35
N ASN A 447 16.23 -24.04 12.72
CA ASN A 447 16.76 -22.90 13.50
C ASN A 447 17.61 -21.88 12.72
N ALA A 448 17.51 -21.80 11.39
CA ALA A 448 18.27 -20.81 10.61
C ALA A 448 17.37 -19.97 9.68
N GLN A 449 17.57 -18.65 9.73
CA GLN A 449 16.95 -17.62 8.87
C GLN A 449 16.77 -17.96 7.37
N PRO A 450 17.67 -18.70 6.69
CA PRO A 450 17.47 -19.03 5.28
C PRO A 450 16.35 -20.05 5.03
N PHE A 451 15.90 -20.81 6.04
CA PHE A 451 14.82 -21.80 5.89
C PHE A 451 13.43 -21.18 5.77
N THR A 452 13.19 -19.99 6.33
CA THR A 452 11.88 -19.30 6.22
C THR A 452 11.52 -18.97 4.78
N ALA A 453 12.50 -18.53 3.97
CA ALA A 453 12.29 -18.27 2.54
C ALA A 453 11.97 -19.56 1.76
N ILE A 454 12.63 -20.68 2.10
CA ILE A 454 12.38 -21.99 1.49
C ILE A 454 10.98 -22.51 1.90
N GLN A 455 10.59 -22.35 3.17
CA GLN A 455 9.27 -22.71 3.67
C GLN A 455 8.14 -21.91 2.99
N ASN A 456 8.32 -20.60 2.80
CA ASN A 456 7.36 -19.78 2.07
C ASN A 456 7.23 -20.23 0.62
N ARG A 457 8.36 -20.42 -0.10
CA ARG A 457 8.34 -20.96 -1.46
C ARG A 457 7.68 -22.33 -1.55
N PHE A 458 7.95 -23.20 -0.58
CA PHE A 458 7.29 -24.50 -0.51
C PHE A 458 5.78 -24.36 -0.31
N ARG A 459 5.34 -23.50 0.62
CA ARG A 459 3.91 -23.17 0.80
C ARG A 459 3.28 -22.67 -0.51
N THR A 460 3.94 -21.76 -1.21
CA THR A 460 3.48 -21.23 -2.50
C THR A 460 3.30 -22.34 -3.54
N VAL A 461 4.26 -23.28 -3.65
CA VAL A 461 4.15 -24.43 -4.56
C VAL A 461 2.93 -25.28 -4.22
N LEU A 462 2.67 -25.53 -2.93
CA LEU A 462 1.53 -26.31 -2.48
C LEU A 462 0.21 -25.59 -2.74
N GLU A 463 0.09 -24.31 -2.36
CA GLU A 463 -1.12 -23.51 -2.55
C GLU A 463 -1.48 -23.33 -4.03
N MET A 464 -0.48 -23.22 -4.91
CA MET A 464 -0.72 -23.08 -6.36
C MET A 464 -1.20 -24.36 -7.03
N ASN A 465 -0.91 -25.53 -6.45
CA ASN A 465 -1.17 -26.83 -7.08
C ASN A 465 -2.17 -27.71 -6.31
N GLY A 466 -2.46 -27.37 -5.06
CA GLY A 466 -3.46 -28.02 -4.23
C GLY A 466 -4.88 -27.80 -4.77
N GLY A 467 -5.72 -28.83 -4.67
CA GLY A 467 -7.14 -28.74 -5.07
C GLY A 467 -7.40 -28.51 -6.56
N LYS A 468 -6.39 -28.57 -7.42
CA LYS A 468 -6.54 -28.47 -8.88
C LYS A 468 -7.21 -29.70 -9.47
N SER A 469 -7.87 -29.59 -10.62
CA SER A 469 -8.47 -30.74 -11.32
C SER A 469 -7.42 -31.77 -11.70
N MET A 470 -7.82 -33.03 -11.86
CA MET A 470 -6.91 -34.11 -12.25
C MET A 470 -6.15 -33.81 -13.56
N VAL A 471 -6.79 -33.17 -14.55
CA VAL A 471 -6.12 -32.81 -15.80
C VAL A 471 -5.06 -31.73 -15.58
N VAL A 472 -5.35 -30.72 -14.73
CA VAL A 472 -4.37 -29.68 -14.40
C VAL A 472 -3.18 -30.27 -13.63
N ARG A 473 -3.41 -31.22 -12.71
CA ARG A 473 -2.31 -31.94 -12.02
C ARG A 473 -1.50 -32.81 -12.96
N LEU A 474 -2.12 -33.45 -13.95
CA LEU A 474 -1.42 -34.25 -14.97
C LEU A 474 -0.46 -33.39 -15.79
N VAL A 475 -0.90 -32.20 -16.23
CA VAL A 475 -0.06 -31.29 -17.03
C VAL A 475 1.00 -30.59 -16.19
N SER A 476 0.73 -30.26 -14.92
CA SER A 476 1.70 -29.60 -14.05
C SER A 476 2.68 -30.56 -13.38
N ALA A 477 2.46 -31.88 -13.46
CA ALA A 477 3.23 -32.89 -12.72
C ALA A 477 4.75 -32.76 -12.90
N THR A 478 5.22 -32.52 -14.12
CA THR A 478 6.64 -32.35 -14.42
C THR A 478 7.21 -31.09 -13.76
N SER A 479 6.51 -29.95 -13.90
CA SER A 479 6.93 -28.68 -13.32
C SER A 479 6.86 -28.67 -11.80
N VAL A 480 5.82 -29.27 -11.20
CA VAL A 480 5.70 -29.44 -9.75
C VAL A 480 6.84 -30.30 -9.21
N ALA A 481 7.14 -31.43 -9.86
CA ALA A 481 8.29 -32.25 -9.47
C ALA A 481 9.60 -31.45 -9.56
N ASN A 482 9.82 -30.70 -10.65
CA ASN A 482 11.03 -29.87 -10.78
C ASN A 482 11.11 -28.79 -9.68
N ALA A 483 10.02 -28.09 -9.37
CA ALA A 483 9.98 -27.08 -8.31
C ALA A 483 10.30 -27.67 -6.92
N LEU A 484 9.78 -28.86 -6.62
CA LEU A 484 10.09 -29.61 -5.40
C LEU A 484 11.56 -30.09 -5.37
N ALA A 485 12.12 -30.50 -6.51
CA ALA A 485 13.55 -30.82 -6.62
C ALA A 485 14.45 -29.59 -6.44
N ASP A 486 14.01 -28.42 -6.91
CA ASP A 486 14.71 -27.15 -6.72
C ASP A 486 14.76 -26.79 -5.22
N LEU A 487 13.64 -26.94 -4.50
CA LEU A 487 13.59 -26.77 -3.05
C LEU A 487 14.57 -27.72 -2.33
N HIS A 488 14.67 -28.97 -2.77
CA HIS A 488 15.68 -29.88 -2.23
C HIS A 488 17.12 -29.41 -2.44
N ARG A 489 17.44 -28.80 -3.59
CA ARG A 489 18.76 -28.23 -3.86
C ARG A 489 19.04 -27.00 -2.99
N GLU A 490 18.05 -26.15 -2.79
CA GLU A 490 18.18 -25.00 -1.89
C GLU A 490 18.38 -25.43 -0.43
N ILE A 491 17.70 -26.49 0.00
CA ILE A 491 17.96 -27.10 1.30
C ILE A 491 19.41 -27.62 1.36
N ASP A 492 19.92 -28.29 0.33
CA ASP A 492 21.33 -28.75 0.27
C ASP A 492 22.34 -27.59 0.40
N GLU A 493 22.01 -26.38 -0.06
CA GLU A 493 22.89 -25.20 0.00
C GLU A 493 22.95 -24.55 1.40
N VAL A 494 21.92 -24.78 2.22
CA VAL A 494 21.75 -24.16 3.54
C VAL A 494 22.03 -25.16 4.67
N ALA A 495 21.67 -26.44 4.50
CA ALA A 495 21.79 -27.47 5.52
C ALA A 495 23.28 -27.78 5.82
N VAL A 496 23.64 -27.71 7.11
CA VAL A 496 25.03 -27.91 7.56
C VAL A 496 25.34 -29.40 7.79
N ASN A 497 24.33 -30.23 8.05
CA ASN A 497 24.49 -31.60 8.58
C ASN A 497 23.79 -32.72 7.79
N GLU A 498 23.16 -32.46 6.63
CA GLU A 498 22.58 -33.55 5.84
C GLU A 498 23.59 -34.16 4.85
N PRO A 499 23.68 -35.51 4.74
CA PRO A 499 24.53 -36.14 3.74
C PRO A 499 24.05 -35.79 2.32
N ASN A 500 24.87 -35.02 1.61
CA ASN A 500 24.66 -34.58 0.23
C ASN A 500 24.21 -35.76 -0.66
N GLY A 501 22.95 -35.72 -1.12
CA GLY A 501 22.46 -36.54 -2.22
C GLY A 501 21.60 -37.77 -1.91
N MET A 502 21.36 -38.15 -0.65
CA MET A 502 20.49 -39.33 -0.35
C MET A 502 19.03 -39.14 -0.83
N TRP A 503 18.52 -37.91 -0.86
CA TRP A 503 17.18 -37.63 -1.37
C TRP A 503 17.05 -37.94 -2.87
N LYS A 504 18.14 -37.90 -3.64
CA LYS A 504 18.11 -38.06 -5.11
C LYS A 504 17.76 -39.48 -5.55
N GLU A 505 18.19 -40.49 -4.80
CA GLU A 505 17.85 -41.89 -5.09
C GLU A 505 16.37 -42.19 -4.82
N ARG A 506 15.86 -41.67 -3.70
CA ARG A 506 14.45 -41.81 -3.32
C ARG A 506 13.53 -40.99 -4.26
N TRP A 507 13.98 -39.80 -4.64
CA TRP A 507 13.29 -38.87 -5.54
C TRP A 507 12.90 -39.49 -6.88
N GLU A 508 13.83 -40.18 -7.54
CA GLU A 508 13.55 -40.77 -8.86
C GLU A 508 12.50 -41.89 -8.78
N THR A 509 12.50 -42.63 -7.67
CA THR A 509 11.50 -43.66 -7.37
C THR A 509 10.12 -43.04 -7.16
N ASP A 510 10.02 -42.04 -6.29
CA ASP A 510 8.74 -41.38 -5.97
C ASP A 510 8.16 -40.62 -7.18
N ARG A 511 9.03 -40.00 -7.98
CA ARG A 511 8.66 -39.34 -9.24
C ARG A 511 8.05 -40.34 -10.21
N THR A 512 8.62 -41.54 -10.31
CA THR A 512 8.10 -42.63 -11.13
C THR A 512 6.74 -43.11 -10.62
N VAL A 513 6.59 -43.27 -9.30
CA VAL A 513 5.32 -43.67 -8.67
C VAL A 513 4.23 -42.62 -8.90
N MET A 514 4.54 -41.32 -8.73
CA MET A 514 3.61 -40.22 -9.02
C MET A 514 3.13 -40.28 -10.47
N LYS A 515 4.07 -40.38 -11.43
CA LYS A 515 3.73 -40.52 -12.85
C LYS A 515 2.82 -41.73 -13.08
N GLN A 516 3.19 -42.89 -12.54
CA GLN A 516 2.39 -44.11 -12.70
C GLN A 516 0.96 -43.93 -12.16
N LYS A 517 0.78 -43.32 -10.98
CA LYS A 517 -0.55 -43.00 -10.44
C LYS A 517 -1.38 -42.09 -11.35
N LEU A 518 -0.74 -41.16 -12.05
CA LEU A 518 -1.40 -40.26 -13.00
C LEU A 518 -1.83 -40.98 -14.29
N PHE A 519 -0.99 -41.87 -14.82
CA PHE A 519 -1.23 -42.58 -16.08
C PHE A 519 -2.09 -43.85 -15.93
N ASP A 520 -2.11 -44.49 -14.75
CA ASP A 520 -2.91 -45.71 -14.50
C ASP A 520 -4.38 -45.42 -14.15
N ARG A 521 -4.75 -44.14 -13.91
CA ARG A 521 -6.14 -43.75 -13.63
C ARG A 521 -6.96 -43.59 -14.92
N GLY A 522 -8.18 -44.12 -14.91
CA GLY A 522 -9.09 -44.10 -16.07
C GLY A 522 -9.65 -42.72 -16.42
N PHE A 523 -9.89 -42.47 -17.72
CA PHE A 523 -10.38 -41.20 -18.28
C PHE A 523 -11.66 -40.67 -17.62
N SER A 524 -12.56 -41.54 -17.14
CA SER A 524 -13.82 -41.15 -16.49
C SER A 524 -13.61 -40.31 -15.23
N HIS A 525 -12.52 -40.54 -14.48
CA HIS A 525 -12.22 -39.81 -13.26
C HIS A 525 -11.66 -38.40 -13.53
N MET A 526 -11.07 -38.18 -14.71
CA MET A 526 -10.46 -36.89 -15.08
C MET A 526 -11.49 -35.81 -15.44
N VAL A 527 -12.72 -36.23 -15.70
CA VAL A 527 -13.76 -35.41 -16.36
C VAL A 527 -14.83 -34.96 -15.37
N ASN A 528 -14.98 -35.70 -14.27
CA ASN A 528 -15.81 -35.30 -13.14
C ASN A 528 -15.37 -33.95 -12.53
N ASP A 529 -14.16 -33.49 -12.80
CA ASP A 529 -13.68 -32.18 -12.30
C ASP A 529 -13.81 -31.05 -13.36
N LEU A 530 -14.31 -31.35 -14.57
CA LEU A 530 -14.38 -30.42 -15.71
C LEU A 530 -15.82 -30.06 -16.10
N HIS A 531 -16.61 -29.63 -15.13
CA HIS A 531 -18.03 -29.32 -15.33
C HIS A 531 -18.28 -27.97 -16.03
N GLU A 532 -17.35 -27.03 -15.93
CA GLU A 532 -17.49 -25.68 -16.47
C GLU A 532 -16.70 -25.49 -17.76
N ALA A 533 -17.26 -24.72 -18.70
CA ALA A 533 -16.62 -24.41 -19.98
C ALA A 533 -15.24 -23.74 -19.79
N GLY A 534 -15.07 -22.90 -18.76
CA GLY A 534 -13.80 -22.27 -18.43
C GLY A 534 -12.74 -23.28 -17.99
N ALA A 535 -13.09 -24.20 -17.09
CA ALA A 535 -12.19 -25.26 -16.64
C ALA A 535 -11.79 -26.22 -17.79
N GLN A 536 -12.73 -26.51 -18.69
CA GLN A 536 -12.46 -27.30 -19.91
C GLN A 536 -11.48 -26.58 -20.83
N ALA A 537 -11.67 -25.27 -21.05
CA ALA A 537 -10.79 -24.47 -21.89
C ALA A 537 -9.37 -24.35 -21.30
N GLU A 538 -9.25 -24.14 -19.99
CA GLU A 538 -7.97 -24.14 -19.28
C GLU A 538 -7.25 -25.48 -19.42
N ALA A 539 -7.94 -26.58 -19.10
CA ALA A 539 -7.38 -27.92 -19.19
C ALA A 539 -6.90 -28.27 -20.61
N LEU A 540 -7.70 -27.93 -21.63
CA LEU A 540 -7.35 -28.19 -23.03
C LEU A 540 -6.15 -27.35 -23.47
N THR A 541 -6.11 -26.07 -23.09
CA THR A 541 -5.01 -25.14 -23.41
C THR A 541 -3.70 -25.59 -22.79
N LEU A 542 -3.69 -25.91 -21.49
CA LEU A 542 -2.50 -26.37 -20.79
C LEU A 542 -2.04 -27.75 -21.29
N LEU A 543 -2.96 -28.65 -21.64
CA LEU A 543 -2.60 -29.97 -22.17
C LEU A 543 -1.97 -29.89 -23.57
N ILE A 544 -2.48 -29.02 -24.44
CA ILE A 544 -1.87 -28.77 -25.75
C ILE A 544 -0.46 -28.18 -25.58
N HIS A 545 -0.30 -27.27 -24.62
CA HIS A 545 0.99 -26.66 -24.29
C HIS A 545 2.01 -27.71 -23.82
N GLU A 546 1.63 -28.55 -22.85
CA GLU A 546 2.51 -29.54 -22.24
C GLU A 546 3.01 -30.58 -23.24
N ILE A 547 2.10 -31.13 -24.06
CA ILE A 547 2.42 -32.13 -25.10
C ILE A 547 3.49 -31.60 -26.07
N LYS A 548 3.49 -30.30 -26.35
CA LYS A 548 4.44 -29.70 -27.29
C LYS A 548 5.73 -29.30 -26.63
N ARG A 549 5.65 -28.52 -25.54
CA ARG A 549 6.80 -27.93 -24.85
C ARG A 549 7.69 -29.01 -24.25
N ASN A 550 7.09 -29.99 -23.59
CA ASN A 550 7.80 -31.01 -22.83
C ASN A 550 7.79 -32.37 -23.53
N LYS A 551 7.62 -32.42 -24.86
CA LYS A 551 7.59 -33.66 -25.64
C LYS A 551 8.77 -34.59 -25.35
N ALA A 552 9.97 -34.02 -25.18
CA ALA A 552 11.20 -34.78 -24.90
C ALA A 552 11.23 -35.43 -23.52
N SER A 553 10.39 -34.97 -22.58
CA SER A 553 10.30 -35.46 -21.21
C SER A 553 9.34 -36.64 -21.03
N TYR A 554 8.68 -37.07 -22.12
CA TYR A 554 7.68 -38.13 -22.13
C TYR A 554 8.08 -39.26 -23.10
N SER A 555 7.81 -40.50 -22.72
CA SER A 555 7.83 -41.65 -23.60
C SER A 555 6.68 -41.60 -24.62
N GLU A 556 6.79 -42.34 -25.72
CA GLU A 556 5.72 -42.34 -26.74
C GLU A 556 4.38 -42.84 -26.19
N LYS A 557 4.39 -43.79 -25.25
CA LYS A 557 3.17 -44.26 -24.58
C LYS A 557 2.51 -43.18 -23.73
N GLU A 558 3.30 -42.40 -22.99
CA GLU A 558 2.79 -41.27 -22.21
C GLU A 558 2.24 -40.17 -23.13
N LEU A 559 2.91 -39.88 -24.26
CA LEU A 559 2.42 -38.94 -25.26
C LEU A 559 1.12 -39.41 -25.93
N GLU A 560 0.99 -40.70 -26.22
CA GLU A 560 -0.26 -41.30 -26.72
C GLU A 560 -1.40 -41.13 -25.70
N PHE A 561 -1.13 -41.36 -24.41
CA PHE A 561 -2.09 -41.12 -23.35
C PHE A 561 -2.51 -39.65 -23.27
N LEU A 562 -1.56 -38.70 -23.23
CA LEU A 562 -1.87 -37.27 -23.20
C LEU A 562 -2.70 -36.83 -24.42
N ARG A 563 -2.39 -37.35 -25.61
CA ARG A 563 -3.18 -37.12 -26.83
C ARG A 563 -4.59 -37.72 -26.71
N ALA A 564 -4.74 -38.88 -26.09
CA ALA A 564 -6.04 -39.50 -25.83
C ALA A 564 -6.88 -38.68 -24.84
N VAL A 565 -6.27 -38.18 -23.74
CA VAL A 565 -6.94 -37.25 -22.81
C VAL A 565 -7.40 -36.00 -23.56
N ARG A 566 -6.54 -35.41 -24.39
CA ARG A 566 -6.88 -34.23 -25.20
C ARG A 566 -8.08 -34.50 -26.09
N ASN A 567 -8.06 -35.60 -26.85
CA ASN A 567 -9.16 -35.96 -27.74
C ASN A 567 -10.45 -36.22 -26.97
N TYR A 568 -10.34 -36.82 -25.79
CA TYR A 568 -11.48 -37.02 -24.90
C TYR A 568 -12.07 -35.66 -24.46
N VAL A 569 -11.24 -34.72 -23.97
CA VAL A 569 -11.66 -33.35 -23.60
C VAL A 569 -12.36 -32.64 -24.75
N VAL A 570 -11.83 -32.73 -25.97
CA VAL A 570 -12.45 -32.16 -27.17
C VAL A 570 -13.78 -32.82 -27.51
N SER A 571 -13.91 -34.14 -27.32
CA SER A 571 -15.11 -34.87 -27.71
C SER A 571 -16.34 -34.56 -26.85
N PHE A 572 -16.15 -34.13 -25.59
CA PHE A 572 -17.27 -33.79 -24.69
C PHE A 572 -17.41 -32.29 -24.44
N SER A 573 -16.37 -31.49 -24.69
CA SER A 573 -16.50 -30.02 -24.67
C SER A 573 -17.07 -29.54 -26.01
N ALA A 574 -17.94 -28.53 -25.98
CA ALA A 574 -18.38 -27.83 -27.19
C ALA A 574 -17.30 -26.86 -27.74
N LEU A 575 -16.06 -26.96 -27.22
CA LEU A 575 -14.98 -26.03 -27.49
C LEU A 575 -14.25 -26.41 -28.79
N ALA A 576 -13.95 -25.39 -29.59
CA ALA A 576 -12.97 -25.54 -30.65
C ALA A 576 -11.60 -25.80 -30.02
N VAL A 577 -10.79 -26.65 -30.67
CA VAL A 577 -9.39 -26.86 -30.25
C VAL A 577 -8.66 -25.51 -30.39
N PRO A 578 -8.13 -24.94 -29.29
CA PRO A 578 -7.41 -23.67 -29.36
C PRO A 578 -6.24 -23.77 -30.34
N ALA A 579 -6.01 -22.69 -31.08
CA ALA A 579 -4.77 -22.56 -31.83
C ALA A 579 -3.58 -22.55 -30.85
N GLU A 580 -2.43 -23.01 -31.32
CA GLU A 580 -1.23 -23.00 -30.49
C GLU A 580 -0.77 -21.56 -30.23
N GLU A 581 -0.63 -21.24 -28.95
CA GLU A 581 -0.09 -19.96 -28.49
C GLU A 581 1.37 -20.13 -28.09
N LYS A 582 2.28 -19.63 -28.94
CA LYS A 582 3.73 -19.72 -28.71
C LYS A 582 4.21 -18.92 -27.49
N TRP A 583 3.42 -17.95 -27.06
CA TRP A 583 3.69 -17.08 -25.92
C TRP A 583 3.08 -17.60 -24.62
N LEU A 584 2.35 -18.72 -24.64
CA LEU A 584 1.70 -19.23 -23.43
C LEU A 584 2.77 -19.65 -22.41
N ILE A 585 2.63 -19.17 -21.18
CA ILE A 585 3.39 -19.63 -20.02
C ILE A 585 2.38 -20.20 -19.03
N ALA A 586 2.53 -21.46 -18.65
CA ALA A 586 1.66 -22.04 -17.65
C ALA A 586 1.93 -21.41 -16.27
N ARG A 587 0.86 -21.19 -15.48
CA ARG A 587 0.98 -20.56 -14.16
C ARG A 587 1.97 -21.26 -13.22
N HIS A 588 2.07 -22.60 -13.32
CA HIS A 588 2.98 -23.42 -12.52
C HIS A 588 4.45 -23.35 -12.96
N ASP A 589 4.76 -22.72 -14.09
CA ASP A 589 6.15 -22.51 -14.55
C ASP A 589 6.75 -21.21 -14.01
N ILE A 590 5.97 -20.37 -13.33
CA ILE A 590 6.39 -19.08 -12.79
C ILE A 590 6.39 -19.10 -11.27
N GLN A 591 7.45 -18.53 -10.70
CA GLN A 591 7.58 -18.27 -9.28
C GLN A 591 7.30 -16.78 -9.04
N LEU A 592 6.32 -16.46 -8.19
CA LEU A 592 6.09 -15.09 -7.73
C LEU A 592 6.82 -14.86 -6.41
N ASN A 593 7.32 -13.67 -6.19
CA ASN A 593 7.69 -13.21 -4.86
C ASN A 593 6.43 -12.79 -4.09
N ASP A 594 6.47 -12.85 -2.76
CA ASP A 594 5.29 -12.67 -1.90
C ASP A 594 4.65 -11.27 -2.03
N ASP A 595 5.47 -10.23 -2.21
CA ASP A 595 4.99 -8.85 -2.28
C ASP A 595 4.90 -8.29 -3.71
N SER A 596 3.73 -7.75 -4.03
CA SER A 596 3.57 -6.87 -5.19
C SER A 596 4.29 -5.55 -4.91
N PHE A 597 5.28 -5.18 -5.72
CA PHE A 597 5.99 -3.91 -5.54
C PHE A 597 5.25 -2.71 -6.18
N CYS A 598 4.22 -2.98 -6.99
CA CYS A 598 3.35 -1.95 -7.54
C CYS A 598 1.90 -2.44 -7.63
N ARG A 599 0.96 -1.55 -7.32
CA ARG A 599 -0.48 -1.72 -7.53
C ARG A 599 -1.01 -0.52 -8.30
N GLY A 600 -1.61 -0.78 -9.46
CA GLY A 600 -2.21 0.25 -10.30
C GLY A 600 -3.60 -0.14 -10.79
N SER A 601 -4.22 0.73 -11.60
CA SER A 601 -5.52 0.48 -12.24
C SER A 601 -5.53 -0.78 -13.12
N PHE A 602 -4.37 -1.23 -13.60
CA PHE A 602 -4.21 -2.39 -14.49
C PHE A 602 -3.87 -3.70 -13.75
N GLY A 603 -3.90 -3.69 -12.41
CA GLY A 603 -3.64 -4.87 -11.58
C GLY A 603 -2.38 -4.78 -10.72
N LYS A 604 -1.83 -5.95 -10.37
CA LYS A 604 -0.69 -6.09 -9.44
C LYS A 604 0.56 -6.52 -10.17
N ILE A 605 1.69 -5.89 -9.87
CA ILE A 605 2.98 -6.22 -10.48
C ILE A 605 3.88 -6.87 -9.43
N TYR A 606 4.44 -8.02 -9.79
CA TYR A 606 5.29 -8.83 -8.94
C TYR A 606 6.67 -8.99 -9.58
N ARG A 607 7.70 -9.14 -8.74
CA ARG A 607 8.96 -9.76 -9.16
C ARG A 607 8.80 -11.27 -9.07
N GLY A 608 9.59 -11.99 -9.85
CA GLY A 608 9.55 -13.44 -9.82
C GLY A 608 10.65 -14.08 -10.66
N LYS A 609 10.52 -15.38 -10.86
CA LYS A 609 11.41 -16.16 -11.71
C LYS A 609 10.65 -16.98 -12.74
N TYR A 610 11.23 -17.06 -13.93
CA TYR A 610 10.81 -17.95 -15.00
C TYR A 610 12.04 -18.58 -15.65
N MET A 611 12.15 -19.91 -15.63
CA MET A 611 13.33 -20.64 -16.14
C MET A 611 14.67 -20.10 -15.59
N ASN A 612 14.70 -19.74 -14.30
CA ASN A 612 15.81 -19.08 -13.59
C ASN A 612 16.17 -17.65 -14.03
N ALA A 613 15.45 -17.06 -14.99
CA ALA A 613 15.57 -15.65 -15.31
C ALA A 613 14.69 -14.81 -14.35
N ASP A 614 15.21 -13.65 -13.94
CA ASP A 614 14.44 -12.67 -13.17
C ASP A 614 13.40 -11.99 -14.09
N VAL A 615 12.15 -12.01 -13.63
CA VAL A 615 11.01 -11.52 -14.41
C VAL A 615 10.15 -10.54 -13.61
N VAL A 616 9.47 -9.67 -14.36
CA VAL A 616 8.33 -8.89 -13.88
C VAL A 616 7.06 -9.56 -14.35
N ILE A 617 6.11 -9.76 -13.43
CA ILE A 617 4.85 -10.43 -13.70
C ILE A 617 3.70 -9.46 -13.40
N LYS A 618 3.03 -9.00 -14.45
CA LYS A 618 1.84 -8.13 -14.41
C LYS A 618 0.61 -9.02 -14.34
N CYS A 619 0.00 -9.14 -13.16
CA CYS A 619 -1.24 -9.87 -12.94
C CYS A 619 -2.44 -8.96 -13.21
N ILE A 620 -3.31 -9.39 -14.12
CA ILE A 620 -4.44 -8.62 -14.63
C ILE A 620 -5.74 -9.36 -14.28
N GLU A 621 -6.69 -8.62 -13.73
CA GLU A 621 -8.04 -9.13 -13.50
C GLU A 621 -8.87 -8.96 -14.77
N ILE A 622 -9.41 -10.06 -15.28
CA ILE A 622 -10.30 -10.06 -16.46
C ILE A 622 -11.73 -10.19 -15.95
N GLN A 623 -12.53 -9.13 -16.10
CA GLN A 623 -13.91 -9.09 -15.62
C GLN A 623 -14.93 -9.16 -16.77
N SER A 624 -14.52 -8.83 -17.99
CA SER A 624 -15.36 -8.86 -19.20
C SER A 624 -14.65 -9.48 -20.41
N ASP A 625 -15.43 -9.85 -21.44
CA ASP A 625 -14.89 -10.33 -22.72
C ASP A 625 -14.05 -9.27 -23.42
N ASN A 626 -14.37 -7.99 -23.22
CA ASN A 626 -13.54 -6.93 -23.75
C ASN A 626 -12.18 -6.83 -23.03
N ASP A 627 -12.12 -6.99 -21.70
CA ASP A 627 -10.84 -7.00 -20.99
C ASP A 627 -9.98 -8.17 -21.45
N ARG A 628 -10.61 -9.32 -21.75
CA ARG A 628 -9.94 -10.47 -22.37
C ARG A 628 -9.42 -10.13 -23.76
N SER A 629 -10.19 -9.43 -24.58
CA SER A 629 -9.77 -9.00 -25.91
C SER A 629 -8.58 -8.02 -25.85
N ASP A 630 -8.63 -7.06 -24.93
CA ASP A 630 -7.58 -6.08 -24.70
C ASP A 630 -6.29 -6.76 -24.21
N PHE A 631 -6.39 -7.67 -23.23
CA PHE A 631 -5.29 -8.51 -22.77
C PHE A 631 -4.64 -9.29 -23.92
N LEU A 632 -5.44 -10.00 -24.72
CA LEU A 632 -4.93 -10.80 -25.82
C LEU A 632 -4.30 -9.94 -26.92
N ARG A 633 -4.80 -8.71 -27.16
CA ARG A 633 -4.18 -7.77 -28.10
C ARG A 633 -2.80 -7.32 -27.62
N GLU A 634 -2.70 -6.90 -26.35
CA GLU A 634 -1.42 -6.51 -25.73
C GLU A 634 -0.40 -7.66 -25.83
N VAL A 635 -0.79 -8.89 -25.48
CA VAL A 635 0.09 -10.07 -25.59
C VAL A 635 0.54 -10.34 -27.02
N ARG A 636 -0.37 -10.28 -28.00
CA ARG A 636 -0.04 -10.54 -29.42
C ARG A 636 0.96 -9.50 -29.95
N ILE A 637 0.69 -8.23 -29.70
CA ILE A 637 1.55 -7.12 -30.11
C ILE A 637 2.93 -7.30 -29.48
N TRP A 638 2.99 -7.40 -28.15
CA TRP A 638 4.27 -7.49 -27.44
C TRP A 638 5.09 -8.70 -27.88
N HIS A 639 4.45 -9.87 -28.05
CA HIS A 639 5.12 -11.07 -28.56
C HIS A 639 5.72 -10.88 -29.96
N GLU A 640 5.03 -10.19 -30.87
CA GLU A 640 5.54 -9.93 -32.22
C GLU A 640 6.76 -9.00 -32.18
N VAL A 641 6.71 -7.96 -31.36
CA VAL A 641 7.71 -6.87 -31.39
C VAL A 641 8.92 -7.10 -30.46
N SER A 642 8.82 -8.04 -29.51
CA SER A 642 9.80 -8.28 -28.43
C SER A 642 11.24 -8.58 -28.86
N ARG A 643 11.51 -8.85 -30.14
CA ARG A 643 12.87 -9.15 -30.61
C ARG A 643 13.71 -7.90 -30.87
N HIS A 644 13.09 -6.72 -30.88
CA HIS A 644 13.80 -5.48 -31.10
C HIS A 644 14.58 -5.07 -29.84
N PRO A 645 15.84 -4.61 -29.95
CA PRO A 645 16.68 -4.27 -28.79
C PRO A 645 16.11 -3.14 -27.94
N ASN A 646 15.35 -2.22 -28.53
CA ASN A 646 14.69 -1.10 -27.84
C ASN A 646 13.23 -1.40 -27.46
N ILE A 647 12.87 -2.68 -27.33
CA ILE A 647 11.59 -3.13 -26.80
C ILE A 647 11.88 -4.11 -25.67
N THR A 648 11.16 -3.95 -24.57
CA THR A 648 11.36 -4.77 -23.37
C THR A 648 11.14 -6.25 -23.72
N PRO A 649 12.10 -7.15 -23.45
CA PRO A 649 11.95 -8.57 -23.78
C PRO A 649 10.75 -9.19 -23.07
N PHE A 650 9.86 -9.78 -23.85
CA PHE A 650 8.65 -10.46 -23.42
C PHE A 650 8.87 -11.96 -23.41
N PHE A 651 8.59 -12.60 -22.28
CA PHE A 651 8.68 -14.05 -22.18
C PHE A 651 7.37 -14.73 -22.56
N GLY A 652 6.23 -14.14 -22.18
CA GLY A 652 4.93 -14.71 -22.49
C GLY A 652 3.84 -14.31 -21.49
N ALA A 653 2.71 -14.99 -21.57
CA ALA A 653 1.52 -14.68 -20.77
C ALA A 653 0.67 -15.92 -20.51
N CYS A 654 -0.27 -15.81 -19.58
CA CYS A 654 -1.31 -16.81 -19.33
C CYS A 654 -2.68 -16.15 -19.34
N HIS A 655 -3.52 -16.56 -20.28
CA HIS A 655 -4.90 -16.07 -20.44
C HIS A 655 -5.95 -17.05 -19.89
N VAL A 656 -5.50 -18.20 -19.39
CA VAL A 656 -6.31 -19.26 -18.75
C VAL A 656 -5.94 -19.38 -17.28
N GLY A 657 -6.92 -19.67 -16.43
CA GLY A 657 -6.76 -19.61 -14.97
C GLY A 657 -6.72 -18.17 -14.43
N LEU A 658 -6.87 -18.03 -13.11
CA LEU A 658 -6.83 -16.74 -12.41
C LEU A 658 -5.68 -16.70 -11.39
N PRO A 659 -4.97 -15.55 -11.25
CA PRO A 659 -5.07 -14.37 -12.13
C PRO A 659 -4.42 -14.62 -13.51
N CYS A 660 -4.95 -13.98 -14.54
CA CYS A 660 -4.24 -13.88 -15.82
C CYS A 660 -2.99 -13.03 -15.63
N PHE A 661 -1.93 -13.30 -16.38
CA PHE A 661 -0.68 -12.55 -16.20
C PHE A 661 0.14 -12.43 -17.48
N MET A 662 1.03 -11.45 -17.49
CA MET A 662 2.08 -11.24 -18.47
C MET A 662 3.44 -11.27 -17.78
N ALA A 663 4.43 -11.90 -18.39
CA ALA A 663 5.78 -12.02 -17.86
C ALA A 663 6.80 -11.44 -18.85
N CYS A 664 7.61 -10.49 -18.40
CA CYS A 664 8.69 -9.88 -19.16
C CYS A 664 9.99 -9.86 -18.35
N LYS A 665 11.10 -9.54 -19.02
CA LYS A 665 12.40 -9.39 -18.37
C LYS A 665 12.35 -8.30 -17.29
N TYR A 666 12.92 -8.60 -16.13
CA TYR A 666 13.20 -7.57 -15.13
C TYR A 666 14.34 -6.66 -15.60
N ILE A 667 14.04 -5.37 -15.74
CA ILE A 667 14.98 -4.33 -16.14
C ILE A 667 15.53 -3.64 -14.89
N THR A 668 16.86 -3.59 -14.75
CA THR A 668 17.51 -3.27 -13.46
C THR A 668 17.55 -1.80 -13.11
N ASP A 669 17.65 -0.91 -14.10
CA ASP A 669 17.91 0.52 -13.84
C ASP A 669 16.62 1.36 -13.85
N GLY A 670 15.47 0.68 -13.83
CA GLY A 670 14.16 1.27 -13.66
C GLY A 670 13.63 1.99 -14.90
N SER A 671 12.71 2.91 -14.65
CA SER A 671 12.12 3.78 -15.67
C SER A 671 13.07 4.92 -16.08
N LEU A 672 12.84 5.53 -17.24
CA LEU A 672 13.67 6.63 -17.75
C LEU A 672 13.81 7.79 -16.73
N PRO A 673 12.75 8.27 -16.04
CA PRO A 673 12.90 9.30 -15.02
C PRO A 673 13.74 8.88 -13.82
N GLU A 674 13.65 7.61 -13.40
CA GLU A 674 14.45 7.06 -12.30
C GLU A 674 15.93 6.94 -12.70
N TYR A 675 16.18 6.38 -13.88
CA TYR A 675 17.51 6.25 -14.46
C TYR A 675 18.20 7.61 -14.58
N LEU A 676 17.58 8.60 -15.22
CA LEU A 676 18.20 9.91 -15.45
C LEU A 676 18.45 10.69 -14.16
N ARG A 677 17.59 10.51 -13.14
CA ARG A 677 17.82 11.08 -11.81
C ARG A 677 19.09 10.52 -11.18
N SER A 678 19.29 9.20 -11.24
CA SER A 678 20.51 8.56 -10.74
C SER A 678 21.77 9.02 -11.49
N GLN A 679 21.70 9.13 -12.82
CA GLN A 679 22.83 9.57 -13.64
C GLN A 679 23.22 11.04 -13.38
N THR A 680 22.22 11.90 -13.14
CA THR A 680 22.45 13.31 -12.78
C THR A 680 23.19 13.42 -11.45
N GLU A 681 22.85 12.58 -10.46
CA GLU A 681 23.55 12.51 -9.17
C GLU A 681 25.00 12.02 -9.33
N GLU A 682 25.26 11.18 -10.33
CA GLU A 682 26.59 10.68 -10.70
C GLU A 682 27.38 11.64 -11.61
N GLY A 683 26.78 12.77 -12.01
CA GLY A 683 27.43 13.79 -12.85
C GLY A 683 27.60 13.42 -14.32
N CYS A 684 26.85 12.42 -14.82
CA CYS A 684 26.85 12.02 -16.23
C CYS A 684 25.56 12.47 -16.93
N SER A 685 25.64 12.87 -18.21
CA SER A 685 24.46 13.18 -19.03
C SER A 685 24.30 12.08 -20.07
N LYS A 686 23.21 11.31 -19.96
CA LYS A 686 22.88 10.19 -20.85
C LYS A 686 21.51 10.34 -21.53
N VAL A 687 20.96 11.54 -21.50
CA VAL A 687 19.59 11.85 -21.90
C VAL A 687 19.40 11.53 -23.38
N TRP A 688 20.27 12.06 -24.24
CA TRP A 688 20.10 11.98 -25.68
C TRP A 688 20.39 10.58 -26.22
N ARG A 689 21.39 9.88 -25.66
CA ARG A 689 21.64 8.47 -26.00
C ARG A 689 20.48 7.56 -25.61
N ALA A 690 19.90 7.75 -24.42
CA ALA A 690 18.72 6.99 -24.02
C ALA A 690 17.53 7.26 -24.95
N LEU A 691 17.24 8.53 -25.25
CA LEU A 691 16.17 8.93 -26.17
C LEU A 691 16.35 8.41 -27.60
N LEU A 692 17.59 8.29 -28.08
CA LEU A 692 17.88 7.68 -29.39
C LEU A 692 17.41 6.22 -29.43
N GLY A 693 17.63 5.45 -28.35
CA GLY A 693 17.08 4.10 -28.22
C GLY A 693 15.55 4.08 -28.29
N VAL A 694 14.88 5.01 -27.60
CA VAL A 694 13.41 5.15 -27.63
C VAL A 694 12.91 5.41 -29.06
N ILE A 695 13.60 6.27 -29.82
CA ILE A 695 13.26 6.59 -31.22
C ILE A 695 13.35 5.33 -32.09
N HIS A 696 14.44 4.56 -31.99
CA HIS A 696 14.57 3.31 -32.76
C HIS A 696 13.44 2.31 -32.42
N GLY A 697 13.08 2.19 -31.14
CA GLY A 697 11.95 1.37 -30.71
C GLY A 697 10.63 1.82 -31.31
N LEU A 698 10.36 3.12 -31.30
CA LEU A 698 9.11 3.69 -31.81
C LEU A 698 9.03 3.60 -33.34
N GLN A 699 10.14 3.86 -34.05
CA GLN A 699 10.23 3.67 -35.50
C GLN A 699 9.94 2.22 -35.90
N PHE A 700 10.47 1.26 -35.15
CA PHE A 700 10.18 -0.15 -35.37
C PHE A 700 8.68 -0.46 -35.21
N LEU A 701 8.02 0.05 -34.15
CA LEU A 701 6.57 -0.12 -33.98
C LEU A 701 5.78 0.49 -35.16
N HIS A 702 6.08 1.73 -35.54
CA HIS A 702 5.40 2.39 -36.66
C HIS A 702 5.62 1.66 -37.99
N SER A 703 6.81 1.08 -38.21
CA SER A 703 7.11 0.24 -39.38
C SER A 703 6.28 -1.05 -39.45
N LYS A 704 5.75 -1.49 -38.30
CA LYS A 704 4.85 -2.64 -38.14
C LYS A 704 3.37 -2.28 -38.14
N ASP A 705 3.06 -1.03 -38.46
CA ASP A 705 1.70 -0.48 -38.43
C ASP A 705 1.09 -0.38 -37.00
N ILE A 706 1.94 -0.36 -35.95
CA ILE A 706 1.53 -0.39 -34.54
C ILE A 706 1.67 0.99 -33.91
N VAL A 707 0.58 1.50 -33.35
CA VAL A 707 0.57 2.73 -32.52
C VAL A 707 0.89 2.33 -31.09
N HIS A 708 1.79 3.04 -30.40
CA HIS A 708 2.09 2.77 -28.99
C HIS A 708 0.92 3.22 -28.09
N GLY A 709 0.50 4.48 -28.21
CA GLY A 709 -0.73 5.01 -27.64
C GLY A 709 -0.64 5.51 -26.18
N ASP A 710 0.39 5.13 -25.42
CA ASP A 710 0.62 5.62 -24.04
C ASP A 710 2.12 5.85 -23.74
N LEU A 711 2.81 6.58 -24.61
CA LEU A 711 4.23 6.87 -24.43
C LEU A 711 4.44 7.94 -23.35
N LYS A 712 5.21 7.59 -22.32
CA LYS A 712 5.59 8.45 -21.17
C LYS A 712 6.88 7.92 -20.54
N GLY A 713 7.60 8.70 -19.75
CA GLY A 713 8.85 8.28 -19.11
C GLY A 713 8.76 6.97 -18.34
N ASN A 714 7.64 6.73 -17.63
CA ASN A 714 7.40 5.50 -16.87
C ASN A 714 7.25 4.24 -17.75
N ASN A 715 6.91 4.41 -19.03
CA ASN A 715 6.76 3.33 -20.01
C ASN A 715 8.03 3.17 -20.87
N ILE A 716 9.14 3.76 -20.45
CA ILE A 716 10.48 3.59 -21.02
C ILE A 716 11.36 3.03 -19.91
N LEU A 717 11.88 1.82 -20.08
CA LEU A 717 12.79 1.17 -19.12
C LEU A 717 14.22 1.25 -19.63
N VAL A 718 15.20 1.32 -18.72
CA VAL A 718 16.61 1.44 -19.09
C VAL A 718 17.44 0.32 -18.45
N GLU A 719 18.33 -0.28 -19.24
CA GLU A 719 19.34 -1.23 -18.77
C GLU A 719 20.71 -0.87 -19.39
N GLY A 720 21.65 -0.45 -18.55
CA GLY A 720 22.93 0.11 -18.98
C GLY A 720 22.73 1.35 -19.85
N ASP A 721 23.07 1.24 -21.12
CA ASP A 721 22.89 2.31 -22.13
C ASP A 721 21.73 2.01 -23.11
N THR A 722 20.90 0.99 -22.81
CA THR A 722 19.78 0.58 -23.68
C THR A 722 18.44 1.01 -23.09
N ALA A 723 17.78 1.97 -23.74
CA ALA A 723 16.40 2.32 -23.45
C ALA A 723 15.42 1.45 -24.25
N MET A 724 14.35 1.00 -23.59
CA MET A 724 13.38 0.03 -24.11
C MET A 724 11.95 0.49 -23.86
N LEU A 725 11.09 0.39 -24.88
CA LEU A 725 9.65 0.61 -24.73
C LEU A 725 8.98 -0.56 -23.99
N THR A 726 7.97 -0.26 -23.18
CA THR A 726 7.15 -1.23 -22.45
C THR A 726 5.69 -0.78 -22.37
N ASP A 727 4.83 -1.62 -21.79
CA ASP A 727 3.41 -1.35 -21.52
C ASP A 727 2.56 -1.11 -22.78
N PHE A 728 2.25 -2.21 -23.47
CA PHE A 728 1.53 -2.22 -24.74
C PHE A 728 -0.01 -2.30 -24.56
N GLY A 729 -0.53 -2.02 -23.36
CA GLY A 729 -1.96 -2.12 -23.06
C GLY A 729 -2.84 -1.19 -23.91
N MET A 730 -2.28 -0.06 -24.34
CA MET A 730 -2.93 0.92 -25.22
C MET A 730 -2.54 0.77 -26.69
N SER A 731 -1.70 -0.20 -27.02
CA SER A 731 -1.20 -0.38 -28.38
C SER A 731 -2.19 -1.14 -29.27
N PHE A 732 -2.18 -0.82 -30.56
CA PHE A 732 -3.04 -1.47 -31.56
C PHE A 732 -2.45 -1.30 -32.97
N TYR A 733 -2.80 -2.22 -33.87
CA TYR A 733 -2.54 -2.04 -35.30
C TYR A 733 -3.53 -1.02 -35.87
N ARG A 734 -3.11 -0.13 -36.77
CA ARG A 734 -4.02 0.87 -37.35
C ARG A 734 -5.18 0.25 -38.14
N SER A 735 -5.04 -1.00 -38.59
CA SER A 735 -6.10 -1.78 -39.23
C SER A 735 -7.14 -2.39 -38.27
N GLU A 736 -6.88 -2.38 -36.97
CA GLU A 736 -7.76 -2.95 -35.93
C GLU A 736 -8.60 -1.89 -35.20
N GLU A 737 -9.62 -2.34 -34.49
CA GLU A 737 -10.36 -1.47 -33.56
C GLU A 737 -9.47 -1.00 -32.41
N ARG A 738 -9.59 0.28 -32.08
CA ARG A 738 -8.79 0.94 -31.05
C ARG A 738 -9.14 0.39 -29.66
N PRO A 739 -8.18 0.34 -28.72
CA PRO A 739 -8.46 0.05 -27.33
C PRO A 739 -9.47 1.07 -26.79
N ARG A 740 -10.22 0.70 -25.75
CA ARG A 740 -10.87 1.72 -24.93
C ARG A 740 -9.79 2.54 -24.25
N PHE A 741 -9.90 3.87 -24.35
CA PHE A 741 -9.05 4.80 -23.63
C PHE A 741 -9.90 5.72 -22.78
N ASP A 742 -9.52 5.85 -21.51
CA ASP A 742 -10.09 6.87 -20.65
C ASP A 742 -9.38 8.20 -20.90
N ASN A 743 -10.13 9.30 -20.87
CA ASN A 743 -9.59 10.66 -20.99
C ASN A 743 -8.82 11.12 -19.72
N VAL A 744 -8.67 10.24 -18.72
CA VAL A 744 -8.28 10.60 -17.34
C VAL A 744 -6.84 10.19 -16.97
N GLY A 745 -6.07 9.55 -17.87
CA GLY A 745 -4.68 9.14 -17.60
C GLY A 745 -3.66 9.81 -18.50
N ALA A 746 -2.44 10.08 -17.99
CA ALA A 746 -1.27 10.55 -18.75
C ALA A 746 -1.51 11.79 -19.64
N ILE A 747 -2.47 12.67 -19.29
CA ILE A 747 -2.88 13.84 -20.09
C ILE A 747 -1.72 14.77 -20.47
N ARG A 748 -0.66 14.81 -19.67
CA ARG A 748 0.52 15.64 -19.85
C ARG A 748 1.38 15.25 -21.04
N TRP A 749 1.34 13.98 -21.43
CA TRP A 749 2.05 13.46 -22.60
C TRP A 749 1.18 13.42 -23.85
N ARG A 750 -0.15 13.57 -23.71
CA ARG A 750 -1.09 13.41 -24.83
C ARG A 750 -1.12 14.62 -25.76
N ALA A 751 -1.23 14.32 -27.05
CA ALA A 751 -1.45 15.31 -28.09
C ALA A 751 -2.86 15.94 -27.99
N PRO A 752 -3.08 17.19 -28.44
CA PRO A 752 -4.38 17.84 -28.38
C PRO A 752 -5.50 17.05 -29.09
N GLU A 753 -5.22 16.50 -30.26
CA GLU A 753 -6.15 15.69 -31.05
C GLU A 753 -6.45 14.33 -30.42
N PHE A 754 -5.62 13.84 -29.49
CA PHE A 754 -5.91 12.61 -28.77
C PHE A 754 -7.27 12.70 -28.05
N LEU A 755 -7.64 13.89 -27.57
CA LEU A 755 -8.89 14.13 -26.82
C LEU A 755 -10.16 13.98 -27.66
N THR A 756 -10.03 14.07 -28.98
CA THR A 756 -11.15 14.02 -29.93
C THR A 756 -11.06 12.83 -30.87
N GLU A 757 -9.87 12.57 -31.39
CA GLU A 757 -9.60 11.58 -32.42
C GLU A 757 -8.97 10.32 -31.84
N GLY A 758 -8.36 10.36 -30.66
CA GLY A 758 -7.67 9.22 -30.03
C GLY A 758 -6.21 9.03 -30.49
N PRO A 759 -5.57 7.91 -30.12
CA PRO A 759 -4.16 7.64 -30.44
C PRO A 759 -3.88 7.48 -31.95
N SER A 760 -2.70 7.94 -32.39
CA SER A 760 -2.18 7.82 -33.75
C SER A 760 -0.64 7.85 -33.75
N PHE A 761 0.01 7.64 -34.90
CA PHE A 761 1.48 7.77 -35.01
C PHE A 761 1.95 9.19 -34.72
N GLU A 762 1.21 10.18 -35.20
CA GLU A 762 1.50 11.58 -34.97
C GLU A 762 1.36 11.91 -33.48
N ALA A 763 0.37 11.32 -32.79
CA ALA A 763 0.20 11.48 -31.35
C ALA A 763 1.34 10.81 -30.56
N ASP A 764 1.89 9.68 -31.03
CA ASP A 764 3.09 9.08 -30.44
C ASP A 764 4.31 10.01 -30.58
N ILE A 765 4.48 10.68 -31.73
CA ILE A 765 5.56 11.66 -31.95
C ILE A 765 5.44 12.84 -30.98
N TYR A 766 4.23 13.36 -30.77
CA TYR A 766 3.97 14.39 -29.76
C TYR A 766 4.34 13.89 -28.36
N SER A 767 3.92 12.68 -28.02
CA SER A 767 4.16 12.07 -26.71
C SER A 767 5.64 11.84 -26.45
N LEU A 768 6.41 11.49 -27.49
CA LEU A 768 7.87 11.42 -27.44
C LEU A 768 8.48 12.80 -27.18
N GLY A 769 7.97 13.87 -27.82
CA GLY A 769 8.39 15.24 -27.54
C GLY A 769 8.16 15.63 -26.08
N MET A 770 7.07 15.19 -25.48
CA MET A 770 6.81 15.34 -24.03
C MET A 770 7.78 14.51 -23.17
N CYS A 771 8.17 13.31 -23.61
CA CYS A 771 9.22 12.53 -22.94
C CYS A 771 10.60 13.24 -22.99
N ILE A 772 10.92 13.95 -24.07
CA ILE A 772 12.14 14.78 -24.15
C ILE A 772 12.10 15.90 -23.10
N VAL A 773 10.96 16.59 -22.96
CA VAL A 773 10.78 17.61 -21.93
C VAL A 773 10.94 17.00 -20.53
N GLU A 774 10.34 15.84 -20.28
CA GLU A 774 10.46 15.14 -19.00
C GLU A 774 11.91 14.75 -18.69
N ALA A 775 12.60 14.15 -19.65
CA ALA A 775 13.98 13.68 -19.52
C ALA A 775 14.98 14.83 -19.28
N THR A 776 14.83 15.94 -19.99
CA THR A 776 15.73 17.11 -19.90
C THR A 776 15.46 17.99 -18.68
N THR A 777 14.22 18.05 -18.20
CA THR A 777 13.84 18.88 -17.04
C THR A 777 13.83 18.11 -15.73
N GLY A 778 13.79 16.77 -15.78
CA GLY A 778 13.59 15.90 -14.62
C GLY A 778 12.20 16.03 -13.98
N ASN A 779 11.26 16.71 -14.64
CA ASN A 779 9.93 16.99 -14.13
C ASN A 779 8.86 16.56 -15.14
N PRO A 780 7.66 16.16 -14.71
CA PRO A 780 6.59 15.83 -15.64
C PRO A 780 6.26 17.05 -16.53
N PRO A 781 5.86 16.82 -17.80
CA PRO A 781 5.44 17.90 -18.68
C PRO A 781 4.30 18.69 -18.04
N TRP A 782 4.27 20.00 -18.29
CA TRP A 782 3.35 20.96 -17.63
C TRP A 782 3.59 21.16 -16.12
N GLY A 783 4.63 20.52 -15.54
CA GLY A 783 5.03 20.70 -14.16
C GLY A 783 3.90 20.44 -13.18
N LEU A 784 3.64 21.40 -12.28
CA LEU A 784 2.64 21.28 -11.22
C LEU A 784 1.23 21.73 -11.64
N LEU A 785 0.94 21.86 -12.93
CA LEU A 785 -0.42 22.19 -13.38
C LEU A 785 -1.36 21.01 -13.15
N PRO A 786 -2.57 21.17 -12.57
CA PRO A 786 -3.54 20.08 -12.49
C PRO A 786 -3.93 19.53 -13.87
N ASP A 787 -4.23 18.24 -13.95
CA ASP A 787 -4.53 17.55 -15.21
C ASP A 787 -5.70 18.19 -15.99
N VAL A 788 -6.70 18.75 -15.29
CA VAL A 788 -7.80 19.51 -15.90
C VAL A 788 -7.33 20.82 -16.55
N ALA A 789 -6.33 21.49 -15.97
CA ALA A 789 -5.75 22.70 -16.53
C ALA A 789 -4.91 22.37 -17.77
N VAL A 790 -4.15 21.26 -17.72
CA VAL A 790 -3.44 20.72 -18.88
C VAL A 790 -4.42 20.43 -20.02
N ALA A 791 -5.51 19.71 -19.74
CA ALA A 791 -6.55 19.43 -20.73
C ALA A 791 -7.16 20.72 -21.31
N TRP A 792 -7.37 21.75 -20.49
CA TRP A 792 -7.84 23.05 -20.97
C TRP A 792 -6.82 23.73 -21.88
N HIS A 793 -5.53 23.72 -21.52
CA HIS A 793 -4.47 24.29 -22.35
C HIS A 793 -4.39 23.61 -23.72
N LEU A 794 -4.41 22.27 -23.75
CA LEU A 794 -4.43 21.47 -24.97
C LEU A 794 -5.64 21.82 -25.86
N LYS A 795 -6.85 21.87 -25.28
CA LYS A 795 -8.07 22.24 -26.00
C LYS A 795 -8.06 23.66 -26.58
N ASN A 796 -7.29 24.56 -25.98
CA ASN A 796 -7.19 25.95 -26.43
C ASN A 796 -5.92 26.22 -27.27
N GLY A 797 -5.22 25.16 -27.71
CA GLY A 797 -4.02 25.29 -28.54
C GLY A 797 -2.87 26.03 -27.85
N LYS A 798 -2.85 26.03 -26.51
CA LYS A 798 -1.72 26.57 -25.75
C LYS A 798 -0.66 25.49 -25.60
N PHE A 799 0.60 25.88 -25.69
CA PHE A 799 1.74 25.00 -25.55
C PHE A 799 2.67 25.43 -24.40
N LEU A 800 3.60 24.56 -24.05
CA LEU A 800 4.62 24.80 -23.03
C LEU A 800 5.52 25.99 -23.39
N THR A 801 6.06 26.65 -22.36
CA THR A 801 7.14 27.64 -22.52
C THR A 801 8.50 26.95 -22.50
N PRO A 802 9.52 27.45 -23.22
CA PRO A 802 10.85 26.84 -23.25
C PRO A 802 11.44 26.70 -21.84
N PRO A 803 11.79 25.49 -21.41
CA PRO A 803 12.49 25.27 -20.15
C PRO A 803 13.90 25.84 -20.19
N ARG A 804 14.37 26.36 -19.05
CA ARG A 804 15.69 27.03 -18.94
C ARG A 804 16.88 26.10 -19.18
N CYS A 805 16.70 24.79 -19.01
CA CYS A 805 17.75 23.79 -19.18
C CYS A 805 17.91 23.30 -20.62
N MET A 806 17.05 23.73 -21.55
CA MET A 806 17.16 23.38 -22.97
C MET A 806 17.73 24.54 -23.78
N SER A 807 18.59 24.21 -24.74
CA SER A 807 19.05 25.10 -25.79
C SER A 807 17.96 25.40 -26.82
N ASP A 808 18.15 26.45 -27.61
CA ASP A 808 17.22 26.85 -28.67
C ASP A 808 16.99 25.72 -29.70
N ASN A 809 18.03 24.93 -30.00
CA ASN A 809 17.94 23.81 -30.95
C ASN A 809 17.15 22.63 -30.37
N GLU A 810 17.39 22.27 -29.11
CA GLU A 810 16.64 21.20 -28.42
C GLU A 810 15.17 21.58 -28.27
N TRP A 811 14.89 22.85 -27.94
CA TRP A 811 13.53 23.36 -27.87
C TRP A 811 12.84 23.42 -29.23
N ALA A 812 13.56 23.82 -30.29
CA ALA A 812 13.03 23.82 -31.65
C ALA A 812 12.62 22.41 -32.11
N LEU A 813 13.38 21.37 -31.73
CA LEU A 813 13.00 19.98 -31.94
C LEU A 813 11.68 19.65 -31.23
N VAL A 814 11.56 19.96 -29.93
CA VAL A 814 10.32 19.72 -29.17
C VAL A 814 9.13 20.43 -29.79
N CYS A 815 9.29 21.69 -30.22
CA CYS A 815 8.24 22.43 -30.92
C CYS A 815 7.84 21.76 -32.24
N GLY A 816 8.79 21.28 -33.04
CA GLY A 816 8.50 20.56 -34.29
C GLY A 816 7.75 19.24 -34.07
N MET A 817 8.09 18.51 -32.99
CA MET A 817 7.41 17.27 -32.61
C MET A 817 6.01 17.52 -32.05
N CYS A 818 5.82 18.66 -31.40
CA CYS A 818 4.58 19.02 -30.72
C CYS A 818 3.74 20.06 -31.49
N GLU A 819 3.93 20.15 -32.80
CA GLU A 819 3.13 21.00 -33.67
C GLU A 819 1.63 20.65 -33.52
N LEU A 820 0.78 21.67 -33.42
CA LEU A 820 -0.64 21.48 -33.10
C LEU A 820 -1.38 20.76 -34.22
N ASP A 821 -0.98 21.02 -35.46
CA ASP A 821 -1.46 20.33 -36.65
C ASP A 821 -0.66 19.03 -36.84
N PRO A 822 -1.28 17.83 -36.64
CA PRO A 822 -0.56 16.56 -36.70
C PRO A 822 0.15 16.34 -38.05
N ALA A 823 -0.42 16.87 -39.14
CA ALA A 823 0.14 16.72 -40.48
C ALA A 823 1.42 17.56 -40.72
N LYS A 824 1.71 18.53 -39.84
CA LYS A 824 2.91 19.39 -39.91
C LYS A 824 4.00 18.98 -38.94
N ARG A 825 3.75 17.97 -38.08
CA ARG A 825 4.76 17.47 -37.15
C ARG A 825 5.96 16.94 -37.93
N ILE A 826 7.14 17.19 -37.37
CA ILE A 826 8.39 16.64 -37.92
C ILE A 826 8.31 15.12 -38.00
N SER A 827 8.88 14.54 -39.06
CA SER A 827 8.88 13.10 -39.24
C SER A 827 9.79 12.41 -38.23
N LEU A 828 9.44 11.20 -37.79
CA LEU A 828 10.26 10.45 -36.83
C LEU A 828 11.68 10.13 -37.37
N THR A 829 11.85 10.08 -38.70
CA THR A 829 13.16 9.96 -39.36
C THR A 829 14.00 11.24 -39.24
N ASP A 830 13.38 12.41 -39.27
CA ASP A 830 14.11 13.67 -39.08
C ASP A 830 14.38 13.93 -37.60
N VAL A 831 13.49 13.51 -36.70
CA VAL A 831 13.74 13.48 -35.25
C VAL A 831 14.98 12.64 -34.92
N GLU A 832 15.08 11.43 -35.48
CA GLU A 832 16.23 10.54 -35.30
C GLU A 832 17.55 11.24 -35.65
N LYS A 833 17.63 11.85 -36.84
CA LYS A 833 18.84 12.57 -37.29
C LYS A 833 19.27 13.65 -36.31
N ILE A 834 18.33 14.50 -35.88
CA ILE A 834 18.62 15.61 -34.95
C ILE A 834 19.06 15.06 -33.59
N VAL A 835 18.40 14.02 -33.09
CA VAL A 835 18.75 13.41 -31.79
C VAL A 835 20.07 12.65 -31.86
N THR A 836 20.44 12.06 -33.00
CA THR A 836 21.77 11.49 -33.20
C THR A 836 22.86 12.55 -33.04
N GLU A 837 22.69 13.74 -33.62
CA GLU A 837 23.65 14.85 -33.45
C GLU A 837 23.77 15.26 -31.97
N PHE A 838 22.67 15.31 -31.22
CA PHE A 838 22.71 15.60 -29.78
C PHE A 838 23.38 14.50 -28.96
N ALA A 839 23.15 13.22 -29.31
CA ALA A 839 23.78 12.08 -28.65
C ALA A 839 25.29 12.01 -28.89
N GLU A 840 25.75 12.35 -30.10
CA GLU A 840 27.18 12.45 -30.44
C GLU A 840 27.85 13.58 -29.65
N LEU A 841 27.21 14.75 -29.56
CA LEU A 841 27.70 15.87 -28.74
C LEU A 841 27.76 15.53 -27.24
N GLU A 842 26.75 14.81 -26.73
CA GLU A 842 26.72 14.30 -25.37
C GLU A 842 27.92 13.38 -25.10
N GLU A 843 28.20 12.44 -26.01
CA GLU A 843 29.32 11.52 -25.90
C GLU A 843 30.70 12.21 -25.97
N ASP A 844 30.85 13.19 -26.86
CA ASP A 844 32.09 13.97 -26.98
C ASP A 844 32.35 14.82 -25.74
N ASN A 845 31.32 15.43 -25.16
CA ASN A 845 31.43 16.19 -23.91
C ASN A 845 31.84 15.30 -22.73
N GLU A 846 31.29 14.08 -22.64
CA GLU A 846 31.74 13.11 -21.64
C GLU A 846 33.23 12.80 -21.84
N ARG A 847 33.64 12.35 -23.03
CA ARG A 847 35.06 12.00 -23.30
C ARG A 847 36.01 13.16 -23.02
N GLY A 848 35.60 14.40 -23.32
CA GLY A 848 36.37 15.61 -23.06
C GLY A 848 36.47 15.99 -21.58
N ALA A 849 35.52 15.59 -20.74
CA ALA A 849 35.56 15.81 -19.28
C ALA A 849 36.49 14.82 -18.54
N TRP A 850 36.79 13.67 -19.15
CA TRP A 850 37.72 12.66 -18.62
C TRP A 850 39.19 12.89 -19.02
N ALA A 851 39.44 13.70 -20.06
CA ALA A 851 40.77 14.05 -20.57
C ALA A 851 41.31 15.31 -19.88
#